data_AF-A0A940HML1-F1
#
_entry.id   AF-A0A940HML1-F1
#
_cell.length_a   1.000
_cell.length_b   1.000
_cell.length_c   1.000
_cell.angle_alpha   90.00
_cell.angle_beta   90.00
_cell.angle_gamma   90.00
#
_symmetry.space_group_name_H-M   'P 1'
#
loop_
_entity.id
_entity.type
_entity.pdbx_description
1 polymer ?
#
loop_
_entity_poly.entity_id
_entity_poly.type
_entity_poly.pdbx_seq_one_letter_code
_entity_poly.pdbx_strand_id
1 'polypeptide(L)'
;MTITGNYLSLPYNPAAALKTLLFYNGEKLLLDVTERVDFCTPDRRVYFNCSRWKGMDIRIVCEAGNTVICDDCTALRNAAGKMLIGQSDYVPELPAHRAENRPFIHFMRERGWINDPNGPVYYKGRYHTFFQTNPVSREHRNMHWGHACSDDLFHWEVLPEALRPDENGEIFSGSAVVSGGKLILYYTAAGGITRLSQGKKFEICSAESKDGRTFTNFKYSIVPTGESRYSRDPKVVWCEEEQVFLMLVYRDESNYLLYSSENLASWRFEQLIELPEDSECPDIYKLYADGNTSRPFWIISGASDRYLIGRFERQYGDEGTKNTGAERIMFVPEQRAGRLHYGNASYAGQSFFGTPDGDIKRLTWLKTSPAHDLSAGQLSIPMQMSLVTGEDRMYLCAQPVKELERLYRRQERFVNTATGRGAEAKTQTLCVLPHSALDILISLPPAKKGTVSFSLFGCAVDIDFYRNTVECCGCTAPLRAGDGNSDIRMIVDRLSLELFIDGGKFYMSAETVCDYNLDHFTVSADRELVLPDIIIRELIPVAAGSPAEDADRMPDAEQPGAAHIALGIDIGSTTLSFDIVDIDTGCELESFTVPNDTSLEGRSYEKLYDVDRILEKVRTELELLTGGGKYPVPECIGITGQMHGIVYVDAGGKAISSLYSWMDGTGDVPREALGNKSAAQYLGELTGAQVATGMGLATLLSHTVSGEVPEGAAAVCTVADYIAMRLADRTRPYMHSSNAASLGAYDLRSGKFMTDALENAGIDCALLPEVTDGYKVIGQYRGIPLAAAIGDNQASFFASVKDPDGAVLVNIGTGSQISFMTSSFGSRPGMEVRPLAGGARIMVGSSLCGGRSLSMLESFFRDTVRLVSGAECGGAYSSIDRYLNEQLSRGGEEAFRHSLAVDTSFCGTREEPRRTGSVTGIVPENFTPEELIKGFFFGISEELKDLYIAGGGRKPKLLVIAGGAVRKSKYLRKVLERLFDCRAAIPACGEAAAYGSTVYAQVAAGLEPSPAIPQSKIIYK
;
A
#
# COMPACT_ATOMS: atom_id res chain seq x y z
N MET A 1 20.48 -27.32 35.96
CA MET A 1 19.01 -27.33 35.78
C MET A 1 18.67 -28.09 34.51
N THR A 2 17.64 -28.93 34.52
CA THR A 2 17.14 -29.58 33.30
C THR A 2 16.37 -28.58 32.45
N ILE A 3 16.71 -28.46 31.17
CA ILE A 3 16.01 -27.54 30.25
C ILE A 3 14.72 -28.19 29.78
N THR A 4 13.60 -27.52 30.03
CA THR A 4 12.24 -27.96 29.66
C THR A 4 11.54 -26.96 28.74
N GLY A 5 11.88 -25.67 28.81
CA GLY A 5 11.31 -24.61 27.98
C GLY A 5 12.10 -24.32 26.70
N ASN A 6 11.50 -23.59 25.75
CA ASN A 6 12.19 -23.11 24.54
C ASN A 6 13.17 -21.96 24.82
N TYR A 7 12.94 -21.19 25.89
CA TYR A 7 13.69 -19.99 26.23
C TYR A 7 14.12 -19.98 27.69
N LEU A 8 15.34 -19.49 27.94
CA LEU A 8 15.77 -19.03 29.26
C LEU A 8 15.40 -17.56 29.44
N SER A 9 14.77 -17.24 30.55
CA SER A 9 14.38 -15.86 30.90
C SER A 9 15.40 -15.28 31.90
N LEU A 10 16.25 -14.38 31.43
CA LEU A 10 17.34 -13.77 32.19
C LEU A 10 16.90 -12.43 32.79
N PRO A 11 17.20 -12.15 34.07
CA PRO A 11 16.89 -10.86 34.69
C PRO A 11 17.88 -9.79 34.23
N TYR A 12 17.41 -8.71 33.64
CA TYR A 12 18.22 -7.70 32.94
C TYR A 12 18.01 -6.31 33.52
N ASN A 13 19.08 -5.54 33.64
CA ASN A 13 19.04 -4.11 33.95
C ASN A 13 20.07 -3.36 33.10
N PRO A 14 19.68 -2.38 32.27
CA PRO A 14 20.61 -1.65 31.40
C PRO A 14 21.68 -0.86 32.19
N ALA A 15 21.43 -0.53 33.46
CA ALA A 15 22.38 0.15 34.34
C ALA A 15 23.36 -0.82 35.04
N ALA A 16 23.13 -2.14 34.97
CA ALA A 16 24.01 -3.11 35.62
C ALA A 16 25.33 -3.31 34.86
N ALA A 17 26.40 -3.65 35.59
CA ALA A 17 27.66 -4.06 34.98
C ALA A 17 27.51 -5.38 34.20
N LEU A 18 28.27 -5.50 33.10
CA LEU A 18 28.34 -6.70 32.26
C LEU A 18 28.82 -7.91 33.06
N LYS A 19 28.21 -9.05 32.79
CA LYS A 19 28.53 -10.36 33.36
C LYS A 19 28.55 -11.41 32.26
N THR A 20 29.39 -12.42 32.39
CA THR A 20 29.45 -13.54 31.46
C THR A 20 28.74 -14.74 32.07
N LEU A 21 27.72 -15.24 31.37
CA LEU A 21 27.03 -16.49 31.67
C LEU A 21 27.67 -17.62 30.86
N LEU A 22 28.22 -18.62 31.55
CA LEU A 22 28.84 -19.80 30.97
C LEU A 22 27.89 -21.00 31.11
N PHE A 23 27.53 -21.64 30.00
CA PHE A 23 26.59 -22.75 29.96
C PHE A 23 27.33 -24.07 29.75
N TYR A 24 27.30 -24.97 30.73
CA TYR A 24 28.00 -26.26 30.69
C TYR A 24 27.02 -27.44 30.63
N ASN A 25 27.39 -28.49 29.89
CA ASN A 25 26.83 -29.84 30.07
C ASN A 25 27.97 -30.77 30.51
N GLY A 26 27.90 -31.26 31.75
CA GLY A 26 29.05 -31.87 32.41
C GLY A 26 30.21 -30.87 32.51
N GLU A 27 31.38 -31.25 31.99
CA GLU A 27 32.57 -30.38 31.93
C GLU A 27 32.69 -29.58 30.62
N LYS A 28 31.84 -29.88 29.63
CA LYS A 28 31.89 -29.22 28.32
C LYS A 28 31.18 -27.88 28.37
N LEU A 29 31.91 -26.79 28.12
CA LEU A 29 31.32 -25.48 27.84
C LEU A 29 30.59 -25.54 26.48
N LEU A 30 29.31 -25.18 26.48
CA LEU A 30 28.45 -25.19 25.28
C LEU A 30 28.31 -23.80 24.66
N LEU A 31 28.32 -22.75 25.48
CA LEU A 31 28.17 -21.36 25.06
C LEU A 31 28.59 -20.44 26.21
N ASP A 32 29.09 -19.26 25.87
CA ASP A 32 29.19 -18.12 26.77
C ASP A 32 28.39 -16.93 26.22
N VAL A 33 27.68 -16.22 27.10
CA VAL A 33 26.86 -15.05 26.78
C VAL A 33 27.21 -13.92 27.72
N THR A 34 27.65 -12.78 27.19
CA THR A 34 27.98 -11.61 28.01
C THR A 34 26.84 -10.62 28.00
N GLU A 35 26.23 -10.37 29.17
CA GLU A 35 25.06 -9.50 29.31
C GLU A 35 24.95 -8.76 30.64
N ARG A 36 24.10 -7.71 30.67
CA ARG A 36 23.82 -6.90 31.87
C ARG A 36 22.78 -7.56 32.79
N VAL A 37 23.11 -8.75 33.26
CA VAL A 37 22.25 -9.53 34.17
C VAL A 37 22.25 -8.89 35.56
N ASP A 38 21.07 -8.69 36.15
CA ASP A 38 20.91 -8.15 37.50
C ASP A 38 19.97 -9.02 38.33
N PHE A 39 20.54 -9.69 39.32
CA PHE A 39 19.85 -10.62 40.20
C PHE A 39 19.10 -9.93 41.35
N CYS A 40 19.43 -8.67 41.64
CA CYS A 40 18.90 -7.94 42.78
C CYS A 40 17.76 -7.01 42.35
N THR A 41 17.99 -6.22 41.30
CA THR A 41 17.10 -5.14 40.85
C THR A 41 16.88 -5.17 39.33
N PRO A 42 16.33 -6.26 38.77
CA PRO A 42 16.06 -6.31 37.34
C PRO A 42 14.98 -5.31 36.94
N ASP A 43 15.26 -4.56 35.87
CA ASP A 43 14.30 -3.68 35.20
C ASP A 43 13.33 -4.50 34.33
N ARG A 44 13.87 -5.49 33.61
CA ARG A 44 13.12 -6.33 32.66
C ARG A 44 13.71 -7.73 32.55
N ARG A 45 13.09 -8.57 31.72
CA ARG A 45 13.63 -9.89 31.38
C ARG A 45 13.96 -9.98 29.89
N VAL A 46 15.07 -10.62 29.57
CA VAL A 46 15.47 -10.97 28.20
C VAL A 46 15.35 -12.47 28.01
N TYR A 47 15.05 -12.91 26.79
CA TYR A 47 14.71 -14.30 26.50
C TYR A 47 15.74 -14.86 25.53
N PHE A 48 16.46 -15.88 25.98
CA PHE A 48 17.50 -16.55 25.21
C PHE A 48 16.99 -17.90 24.71
N ASN A 49 17.03 -18.15 23.39
CA ASN A 49 16.57 -19.40 22.81
C ASN A 49 17.50 -20.57 23.20
N CYS A 50 16.98 -21.48 24.02
CA CYS A 50 17.66 -22.68 24.50
C CYS A 50 17.00 -23.99 24.03
N SER A 51 16.07 -23.92 23.07
CA SER A 51 15.31 -25.08 22.56
C SER A 51 16.18 -26.29 22.18
N ARG A 52 17.37 -26.05 21.62
CA ARG A 52 18.36 -27.08 21.28
C ARG A 52 18.91 -27.88 22.47
N TRP A 53 18.74 -27.36 23.68
CA TRP A 53 19.18 -27.99 24.92
C TRP A 53 18.02 -28.66 25.68
N LYS A 54 16.79 -28.69 25.12
CA LYS A 54 15.66 -29.36 25.76
C LYS A 54 15.99 -30.81 26.13
N GLY A 55 15.72 -31.17 27.38
CA GLY A 55 16.05 -32.46 27.98
C GLY A 55 17.48 -32.58 28.52
N MET A 56 18.36 -31.61 28.28
CA MET A 56 19.74 -31.62 28.79
C MET A 56 19.81 -30.98 30.19
N ASP A 57 20.76 -31.47 31.01
CA ASP A 57 21.12 -30.85 32.27
C ASP A 57 22.22 -29.81 32.06
N ILE A 58 21.86 -28.54 32.22
CA ILE A 58 22.76 -27.41 31.99
C ILE A 58 23.16 -26.77 33.33
N ARG A 59 24.47 -26.66 33.58
CA ARG A 59 25.05 -25.86 34.69
C ARG A 59 25.38 -24.47 34.17
N ILE A 60 24.93 -23.43 34.88
CA ILE A 60 25.17 -22.03 34.50
C ILE A 60 26.11 -21.40 35.54
N VAL A 61 27.24 -20.87 35.10
CA VAL A 61 28.18 -20.09 35.92
C VAL A 61 28.09 -18.63 35.51
N CYS A 62 28.03 -17.71 36.46
CA CYS A 62 28.01 -16.27 36.21
C CYS A 62 29.28 -15.62 36.74
N GLU A 63 29.98 -14.87 35.89
CA GLU A 63 31.23 -14.19 36.21
C GLU A 63 31.12 -12.68 35.93
N ALA A 64 31.84 -11.85 36.69
CA ALA A 64 32.12 -10.47 36.32
C ALA A 64 33.63 -10.27 36.23
N GLY A 65 34.13 -10.01 35.02
CA GLY A 65 35.55 -10.10 34.74
C GLY A 65 36.04 -11.54 34.99
N ASN A 66 37.04 -11.70 35.86
CA ASN A 66 37.58 -13.02 36.24
C ASN A 66 37.06 -13.51 37.60
N THR A 67 36.05 -12.86 38.17
CA THR A 67 35.49 -13.23 39.47
C THR A 67 34.18 -13.97 39.29
N VAL A 68 34.12 -15.19 39.81
CA VAL A 68 32.89 -15.99 39.86
C VAL A 68 31.92 -15.34 40.86
N ILE A 69 30.77 -14.90 40.36
CA ILE A 69 29.68 -14.35 41.18
C ILE A 69 28.77 -15.47 41.68
N CYS A 70 28.61 -16.52 40.87
CA CYS A 70 27.75 -17.66 41.15
C CYS A 70 28.20 -18.88 40.32
N ASP A 71 28.39 -20.04 40.95
CA ASP A 71 28.90 -21.29 40.35
C ASP A 71 27.90 -22.46 40.34
N ASP A 72 26.71 -22.29 40.92
CA ASP A 72 25.64 -23.30 40.95
C ASP A 72 24.25 -22.65 40.77
N CYS A 73 23.36 -23.34 40.05
CA CYS A 73 21.92 -23.04 39.97
C CYS A 73 21.25 -22.86 41.36
N THR A 74 21.82 -23.39 42.45
CA THR A 74 21.33 -23.13 43.82
C THR A 74 21.57 -21.70 44.30
N ALA A 75 22.65 -21.04 43.85
CA ALA A 75 22.99 -19.67 44.20
C ALA A 75 22.27 -18.62 43.33
N LEU A 76 21.63 -19.02 42.23
CA LEU A 76 20.71 -18.19 41.44
C LEU A 76 19.29 -18.14 42.04
N ARG A 77 19.16 -18.19 43.36
CA ARG A 77 17.87 -18.08 44.05
C ARG A 77 17.82 -16.77 44.83
N ASN A 78 16.68 -16.08 44.78
CA ASN A 78 16.47 -14.94 45.67
C ASN A 78 16.37 -15.40 47.14
N ALA A 79 16.30 -14.45 48.08
CA ALA A 79 16.14 -14.75 49.51
C ALA A 79 14.91 -15.62 49.85
N ALA A 80 13.92 -15.71 48.95
CA ALA A 80 12.74 -16.57 49.06
C ALA A 80 12.91 -17.95 48.38
N GLY A 81 14.11 -18.32 47.94
CA GLY A 81 14.40 -19.60 47.29
C GLY A 81 13.91 -19.71 45.84
N LYS A 82 13.39 -18.64 45.22
CA LYS A 82 12.89 -18.66 43.84
C LYS A 82 14.05 -18.50 42.85
N MET A 83 14.08 -19.36 41.83
CA MET A 83 15.12 -19.32 40.79
C MET A 83 15.00 -18.03 39.97
N LEU A 84 16.12 -17.32 39.84
CA LEU A 84 16.23 -16.01 39.21
C LEU A 84 16.35 -16.09 37.70
N ILE A 85 16.88 -17.20 37.16
CA ILE A 85 16.79 -17.55 35.73
C ILE A 85 15.61 -18.50 35.55
N GLY A 86 14.62 -18.08 34.75
CA GLY A 86 13.40 -18.85 34.47
C GLY A 86 13.48 -19.61 33.15
N GLN A 87 12.48 -20.46 32.89
CA GLN A 87 12.26 -21.08 31.59
C GLN A 87 10.87 -20.70 31.07
N SER A 88 10.71 -20.57 29.76
CA SER A 88 9.43 -20.28 29.09
C SER A 88 9.37 -21.00 27.75
N ASP A 89 8.18 -21.37 27.29
CA ASP A 89 7.98 -21.88 25.92
C ASP A 89 7.70 -20.78 24.90
N TYR A 90 7.33 -19.58 25.36
CA TYR A 90 7.05 -18.40 24.54
C TYR A 90 7.76 -17.16 25.07
N VAL A 91 7.94 -16.16 24.20
CA VAL A 91 8.39 -14.82 24.59
C VAL A 91 7.13 -13.97 24.77
N PRO A 92 6.91 -13.28 25.91
CA PRO A 92 5.73 -12.45 26.09
C PRO A 92 5.63 -11.36 25.01
N GLU A 93 4.45 -11.02 24.54
CA GLU A 93 4.24 -9.93 23.58
C GLU A 93 4.74 -8.58 24.10
N LEU A 94 5.03 -7.66 23.18
CA LEU A 94 5.36 -6.28 23.53
C LEU A 94 4.11 -5.54 24.01
N PRO A 95 4.18 -4.78 25.11
CA PRO A 95 3.08 -3.87 25.48
C PRO A 95 2.72 -2.91 24.34
N ALA A 96 1.44 -2.60 24.16
CA ALA A 96 0.95 -1.77 23.04
C ALA A 96 1.71 -0.44 22.86
N HIS A 97 2.02 0.27 23.96
CA HIS A 97 2.79 1.52 23.92
C HIS A 97 4.22 1.40 23.37
N ARG A 98 4.78 0.18 23.31
CA ARG A 98 6.10 -0.08 22.69
C ARG A 98 5.98 -0.46 21.21
N ALA A 99 4.82 -0.96 20.78
CA ALA A 99 4.55 -1.14 19.35
C ALA A 99 4.41 0.21 18.61
N GLU A 100 4.04 1.28 19.33
CA GLU A 100 3.88 2.64 18.81
C GLU A 100 5.20 3.34 18.41
N ASN A 101 6.37 2.82 18.79
CA ASN A 101 7.68 3.41 18.46
C ASN A 101 8.41 2.74 17.28
N ARG A 102 7.77 1.76 16.64
CA ARG A 102 8.37 0.95 15.57
C ARG A 102 8.16 1.60 14.19
N PRO A 103 9.07 1.41 13.22
CA PRO A 103 8.84 1.87 11.85
C PRO A 103 7.56 1.26 11.27
N PHE A 104 6.93 1.99 10.35
CA PHE A 104 5.72 1.56 9.67
C PHE A 104 6.00 0.58 8.55
N ILE A 105 7.13 0.71 7.83
CA ILE A 105 7.46 -0.11 6.66
C ILE A 105 8.87 -0.69 6.67
N HIS A 106 9.81 -0.09 7.43
CA HIS A 106 11.16 -0.61 7.52
C HIS A 106 11.22 -1.88 8.38
N PHE A 107 12.01 -2.85 7.94
CA PHE A 107 12.18 -4.07 8.72
C PHE A 107 13.01 -3.79 9.98
N MET A 108 12.38 -3.99 11.14
CA MET A 108 13.01 -3.95 12.45
C MET A 108 12.62 -5.22 13.21
N ARG A 109 13.54 -5.79 13.98
CA ARG A 109 13.24 -6.92 14.86
C ARG A 109 12.48 -6.45 16.11
N GLU A 110 11.60 -7.29 16.66
CA GLU A 110 10.86 -6.96 17.89
C GLU A 110 11.75 -6.67 19.11
N ARG A 111 12.88 -7.37 19.23
CA ARG A 111 13.79 -7.31 20.40
C ARG A 111 15.23 -7.53 19.99
N GLY A 112 16.14 -6.85 20.67
CA GLY A 112 17.57 -7.02 20.50
C GLY A 112 18.16 -6.11 19.43
N TRP A 113 19.40 -6.38 19.05
CA TRP A 113 20.15 -5.61 18.07
C TRP A 113 20.00 -6.24 16.69
N ILE A 114 19.78 -5.44 15.65
CA ILE A 114 19.98 -5.80 14.25
C ILE A 114 21.04 -4.88 13.65
N ASN A 115 21.94 -5.44 12.85
CA ASN A 115 22.82 -4.68 11.98
C ASN A 115 22.85 -5.26 10.57
N ASP A 116 24.05 -5.42 10.02
CA ASP A 116 24.35 -5.73 8.63
C ASP A 116 23.35 -6.74 8.04
N PRO A 117 22.67 -6.40 6.93
CA PRO A 117 22.00 -7.41 6.12
C PRO A 117 23.05 -8.42 5.66
N ASN A 118 22.69 -9.69 5.68
CA ASN A 118 23.58 -10.80 5.38
C ASN A 118 22.88 -11.77 4.44
N GLY A 119 23.58 -12.12 3.37
CA GLY A 119 23.05 -13.01 2.33
C GLY A 119 21.59 -12.77 1.90
N PRO A 120 21.17 -11.55 1.51
CA PRO A 120 19.90 -11.39 0.80
C PRO A 120 19.88 -12.28 -0.44
N VAL A 121 18.82 -13.07 -0.62
CA VAL A 121 18.74 -14.10 -1.66
C VAL A 121 17.29 -14.43 -1.98
N TYR A 122 16.98 -14.65 -3.25
CA TYR A 122 15.70 -15.23 -3.63
C TYR A 122 15.85 -16.75 -3.77
N TYR A 123 15.08 -17.50 -2.98
CA TYR A 123 15.18 -18.95 -2.94
C TYR A 123 13.81 -19.56 -2.67
N LYS A 124 13.46 -20.59 -3.45
CA LYS A 124 12.17 -21.31 -3.32
C LYS A 124 10.94 -20.39 -3.27
N GLY A 125 10.89 -19.42 -4.18
CA GLY A 125 9.73 -18.56 -4.36
C GLY A 125 9.66 -17.34 -3.43
N ARG A 126 10.60 -17.18 -2.50
CA ARG A 126 10.58 -16.10 -1.49
C ARG A 126 11.90 -15.35 -1.43
N TYR A 127 11.82 -14.07 -1.10
CA TYR A 127 13.00 -13.30 -0.69
C TYR A 127 13.38 -13.71 0.72
N HIS A 128 14.63 -14.08 0.92
CA HIS A 128 15.22 -14.31 2.22
C HIS A 128 16.25 -13.21 2.49
N THR A 129 16.29 -12.73 3.73
CA THR A 129 17.37 -11.92 4.23
C THR A 129 17.82 -12.49 5.57
N PHE A 130 19.13 -12.67 5.72
CA PHE A 130 19.74 -12.89 7.02
C PHE A 130 20.30 -11.56 7.50
N PHE A 131 20.65 -11.48 8.77
CA PHE A 131 21.18 -10.25 9.32
C PHE A 131 21.90 -10.53 10.63
N GLN A 132 22.97 -9.80 10.91
CA GLN A 132 23.63 -9.93 12.20
C GLN A 132 22.71 -9.43 13.32
N THR A 133 22.77 -10.11 14.45
CA THR A 133 21.89 -9.81 15.57
C THR A 133 22.43 -10.23 16.93
N ASN A 134 22.11 -9.45 17.96
CA ASN A 134 22.16 -9.92 19.34
C ASN A 134 20.72 -10.24 19.81
N PRO A 135 20.35 -11.51 20.02
CA PRO A 135 18.99 -11.88 20.40
C PRO A 135 18.62 -11.46 21.84
N VAL A 136 19.60 -11.13 22.68
CA VAL A 136 19.38 -10.89 24.12
C VAL A 136 19.70 -9.47 24.58
N SER A 137 20.19 -8.59 23.70
CA SER A 137 20.49 -7.19 24.04
C SER A 137 20.57 -6.29 22.83
N ARG A 138 20.60 -4.97 23.11
CA ARG A 138 20.73 -3.88 22.14
C ARG A 138 22.19 -3.46 21.93
N GLU A 139 23.14 -4.31 22.25
CA GLU A 139 24.58 -4.03 22.13
C GLU A 139 25.24 -5.02 21.17
N HIS A 140 26.25 -4.56 20.44
CA HIS A 140 27.05 -5.38 19.52
C HIS A 140 27.95 -6.37 20.30
N ARG A 141 27.38 -7.49 20.71
CA ARG A 141 27.97 -8.69 21.34
C ARG A 141 27.09 -9.91 21.06
N ASN A 142 27.59 -11.12 21.31
CA ASN A 142 26.82 -12.36 21.16
C ASN A 142 26.22 -12.52 19.75
N MET A 143 26.98 -12.17 18.69
CA MET A 143 26.43 -12.06 17.33
C MET A 143 25.96 -13.41 16.76
N HIS A 144 24.70 -13.44 16.32
CA HIS A 144 24.05 -14.51 15.57
C HIS A 144 23.70 -14.01 14.17
N TRP A 145 23.27 -14.90 13.28
CA TRP A 145 22.47 -14.49 12.12
C TRP A 145 20.99 -14.75 12.37
N GLY A 146 20.22 -13.67 12.38
CA GLY A 146 18.77 -13.70 12.24
C GLY A 146 18.34 -14.10 10.84
N HIS A 147 17.07 -14.42 10.69
CA HIS A 147 16.49 -14.83 9.41
C HIS A 147 15.09 -14.28 9.27
N ALA A 148 14.81 -13.68 8.12
CA ALA A 148 13.46 -13.30 7.72
C ALA A 148 13.23 -13.63 6.25
N CYS A 149 11.97 -13.85 5.89
CA CYS A 149 11.56 -14.03 4.51
C CYS A 149 10.32 -13.21 4.16
N SER A 150 10.17 -12.86 2.89
CA SER A 150 9.11 -12.01 2.38
C SER A 150 8.75 -12.39 0.95
N ASP A 151 7.50 -12.15 0.58
CA ASP A 151 7.01 -12.35 -0.79
C ASP A 151 7.11 -11.06 -1.62
N ASP A 152 7.22 -9.89 -0.96
CA ASP A 152 7.15 -8.57 -1.59
C ASP A 152 8.21 -7.56 -1.12
N LEU A 153 9.18 -8.00 -0.30
CA LEU A 153 10.27 -7.21 0.29
C LEU A 153 9.86 -6.25 1.44
N PHE A 154 8.57 -6.19 1.81
CA PHE A 154 8.07 -5.31 2.88
C PHE A 154 7.40 -6.08 4.01
N HIS A 155 6.62 -7.12 3.68
CA HIS A 155 5.98 -7.99 4.67
C HIS A 155 6.93 -9.13 5.03
N TRP A 156 7.69 -8.94 6.11
CA TRP A 156 8.70 -9.90 6.56
C TRP A 156 8.18 -10.83 7.65
N GLU A 157 8.23 -12.13 7.38
CA GLU A 157 8.07 -13.22 8.34
C GLU A 157 9.42 -13.52 8.99
N VAL A 158 9.52 -13.34 10.32
CA VAL A 158 10.73 -13.66 11.08
C VAL A 158 10.78 -15.16 11.35
N LEU A 159 11.89 -15.79 10.98
CA LEU A 159 12.16 -17.21 11.19
C LEU A 159 13.16 -17.42 12.33
N PRO A 160 13.33 -18.66 12.85
CA PRO A 160 14.36 -18.98 13.83
C PRO A 160 15.76 -18.55 13.37
N GLU A 161 16.68 -18.29 14.31
CA GLU A 161 18.04 -17.88 13.94
C GLU A 161 18.70 -18.93 13.03
N ALA A 162 19.26 -18.48 11.90
CA ALA A 162 19.88 -19.36 10.91
C ALA A 162 21.23 -19.88 11.40
N LEU A 163 22.06 -19.00 11.95
CA LEU A 163 23.40 -19.33 12.45
C LEU A 163 23.58 -18.81 13.89
N ARG A 164 24.29 -19.60 14.71
CA ARG A 164 24.54 -19.32 16.12
C ARG A 164 26.02 -19.50 16.45
N PRO A 165 26.59 -18.74 17.39
CA PRO A 165 27.97 -18.93 17.86
C PRO A 165 28.24 -20.34 18.36
N ASP A 166 29.47 -20.81 18.13
CA ASP A 166 30.00 -22.10 18.57
C ASP A 166 31.46 -21.96 19.05
N GLU A 167 32.21 -23.07 19.14
CA GLU A 167 33.63 -23.06 19.50
C GLU A 167 34.57 -22.30 18.54
N ASN A 168 34.06 -21.83 17.41
CA ASN A 168 34.83 -21.07 16.43
C ASN A 168 34.57 -19.56 16.53
N GLY A 169 33.59 -19.12 17.33
CA GLY A 169 33.38 -17.72 17.68
C GLY A 169 31.98 -17.20 17.35
N GLU A 170 31.83 -15.88 17.46
CA GLU A 170 30.58 -15.21 17.08
C GLU A 170 30.37 -15.21 15.56
N ILE A 171 29.12 -15.07 15.11
CA ILE A 171 28.78 -15.12 13.69
C ILE A 171 28.78 -13.70 13.11
N PHE A 172 29.81 -13.41 12.32
CA PHE A 172 30.03 -12.14 11.64
C PHE A 172 29.51 -12.16 10.20
N SER A 173 29.59 -11.02 9.52
CA SER A 173 28.93 -10.80 8.23
C SER A 173 29.46 -11.70 7.10
N GLY A 174 28.73 -11.70 5.98
CA GLY A 174 28.92 -12.56 4.83
C GLY A 174 27.72 -12.57 3.87
N SER A 175 27.56 -13.62 3.09
CA SER A 175 26.64 -13.68 1.95
C SER A 175 25.95 -15.03 1.76
N ALA A 176 25.06 -15.08 0.77
CA ALA A 176 24.35 -16.29 0.39
C ALA A 176 24.39 -16.46 -1.13
N VAL A 177 24.44 -17.72 -1.58
CA VAL A 177 24.40 -18.11 -2.99
C VAL A 177 23.53 -19.35 -3.16
N VAL A 178 22.86 -19.47 -4.30
CA VAL A 178 22.10 -20.67 -4.66
C VAL A 178 22.90 -21.47 -5.68
N SER A 179 23.18 -22.73 -5.39
CA SER A 179 23.87 -23.63 -6.31
C SER A 179 23.41 -25.08 -6.11
N GLY A 180 23.21 -25.82 -7.21
CA GLY A 180 22.79 -27.21 -7.17
C GLY A 180 21.45 -27.44 -6.44
N GLY A 181 20.54 -26.47 -6.47
CA GLY A 181 19.25 -26.54 -5.77
C GLY A 181 19.36 -26.41 -4.24
N LYS A 182 20.48 -25.90 -3.72
CA LYS A 182 20.69 -25.62 -2.30
C LYS A 182 21.00 -24.15 -2.10
N LEU A 183 20.58 -23.64 -0.95
CA LEU A 183 21.04 -22.37 -0.40
C LEU A 183 22.35 -22.60 0.36
N ILE A 184 23.39 -21.83 0.05
CA ILE A 184 24.69 -21.89 0.72
C ILE A 184 24.98 -20.53 1.31
N LEU A 185 25.21 -20.49 2.63
CA LEU A 185 25.63 -19.30 3.36
C LEU A 185 27.15 -19.32 3.50
N TYR A 186 27.79 -18.18 3.27
CA TYR A 186 29.18 -17.93 3.62
C TYR A 186 29.23 -16.85 4.69
N TYR A 187 29.94 -17.10 5.77
CA TYR A 187 29.98 -16.20 6.92
C TYR A 187 31.35 -16.21 7.58
N THR A 188 31.58 -15.23 8.46
CA THR A 188 32.82 -15.17 9.25
C THR A 188 32.56 -15.72 10.64
N ALA A 189 33.33 -16.74 11.05
CA ALA A 189 33.40 -17.15 12.45
C ALA A 189 34.47 -16.31 13.15
N ALA A 190 34.07 -15.42 14.05
CA ALA A 190 34.93 -14.44 14.70
C ALA A 190 35.59 -15.03 15.96
N GLY A 191 36.60 -15.88 15.74
CA GLY A 191 37.30 -16.60 16.80
C GLY A 191 38.15 -15.73 17.72
N GLY A 192 38.27 -16.14 18.98
CA GLY A 192 39.07 -15.48 20.00
C GLY A 192 38.38 -14.30 20.70
N ILE A 193 37.12 -14.01 20.36
CA ILE A 193 36.30 -12.96 21.00
C ILE A 193 35.65 -13.47 22.29
N THR A 194 35.22 -14.74 22.28
CA THR A 194 34.46 -15.36 23.38
C THR A 194 35.32 -16.31 24.19
N ARG A 195 34.85 -16.66 25.40
CA ARG A 195 35.55 -17.64 26.25
C ARG A 195 35.61 -19.01 25.56
N LEU A 196 34.53 -19.39 24.87
CA LEU A 196 34.44 -20.66 24.17
C LEU A 196 35.37 -20.75 22.94
N SER A 197 35.66 -19.62 22.28
CA SER A 197 36.51 -19.56 21.08
C SER A 197 37.96 -19.11 21.35
N GLN A 198 38.40 -19.10 22.61
CA GLN A 198 39.74 -18.62 22.98
C GLN A 198 40.83 -19.33 22.16
N GLY A 199 41.74 -18.55 21.57
CA GLY A 199 42.85 -19.06 20.76
C GLY A 199 42.50 -19.38 19.29
N LYS A 200 41.23 -19.24 18.90
CA LYS A 200 40.80 -19.30 17.49
C LYS A 200 41.05 -17.96 16.78
N LYS A 201 41.09 -18.02 15.44
CA LYS A 201 41.21 -16.85 14.57
C LYS A 201 39.88 -16.61 13.85
N PHE A 202 39.79 -15.50 13.12
CA PHE A 202 38.67 -15.28 12.21
C PHE A 202 38.81 -16.23 11.02
N GLU A 203 37.73 -16.93 10.69
CA GLU A 203 37.72 -17.91 9.61
C GLU A 203 36.48 -17.77 8.74
N ILE A 204 36.67 -17.94 7.43
CA ILE A 204 35.56 -17.99 6.46
C ILE A 204 34.97 -19.39 6.46
N CYS A 205 33.68 -19.47 6.76
CA CYS A 205 32.93 -20.69 6.95
C CYS A 205 31.73 -20.74 6.00
N SER A 206 31.15 -21.94 5.83
CA SER A 206 29.88 -22.09 5.10
C SER A 206 28.91 -23.02 5.80
N ALA A 207 27.63 -22.83 5.52
CA ALA A 207 26.53 -23.72 5.91
C ALA A 207 25.57 -23.88 4.71
N GLU A 208 24.94 -25.05 4.55
CA GLU A 208 23.97 -25.27 3.47
C GLU A 208 22.57 -25.63 3.98
N SER A 209 21.57 -25.26 3.20
CA SER A 209 20.16 -25.58 3.45
C SER A 209 19.49 -26.05 2.17
N LYS A 210 18.62 -27.07 2.31
CA LYS A 210 17.78 -27.56 1.21
C LYS A 210 16.39 -26.94 1.24
N ASP A 211 15.88 -26.54 2.40
CA ASP A 211 14.55 -25.96 2.59
C ASP A 211 14.57 -24.45 2.79
N GLY A 212 15.76 -23.85 2.92
CA GLY A 212 15.97 -22.44 3.21
C GLY A 212 15.78 -22.09 4.68
N ARG A 213 15.46 -23.06 5.55
CA ARG A 213 15.08 -22.86 6.96
C ARG A 213 16.02 -23.59 7.93
N THR A 214 16.38 -24.83 7.61
CA THR A 214 17.31 -25.63 8.39
C THR A 214 18.67 -25.70 7.71
N PHE A 215 19.72 -25.35 8.45
CA PHE A 215 21.09 -25.30 7.97
C PHE A 215 21.91 -26.45 8.57
N THR A 216 22.59 -27.21 7.71
CA THR A 216 23.39 -28.39 8.06
C THR A 216 24.70 -28.35 7.26
N ASN A 217 25.77 -29.00 7.75
CA ASN A 217 27.11 -29.04 7.13
C ASN A 217 27.93 -27.74 7.24
N PHE A 218 28.44 -27.48 8.45
CA PHE A 218 29.45 -26.45 8.68
C PHE A 218 30.82 -26.91 8.15
N LYS A 219 31.36 -26.16 7.19
CA LYS A 219 32.77 -26.33 6.75
C LYS A 219 33.58 -25.14 7.22
N TYR A 220 34.60 -25.43 8.04
CA TYR A 220 35.51 -24.43 8.60
C TYR A 220 36.74 -24.27 7.69
N SER A 221 37.16 -23.02 7.48
CA SER A 221 38.33 -22.61 6.69
C SER A 221 38.28 -23.04 5.21
N ILE A 222 37.43 -22.36 4.44
CA ILE A 222 37.25 -22.62 2.99
C ILE A 222 38.28 -21.88 2.13
N VAL A 223 38.80 -20.76 2.65
CA VAL A 223 39.71 -19.86 1.95
C VAL A 223 40.92 -19.58 2.85
N PRO A 224 42.18 -19.71 2.36
CA PRO A 224 43.34 -19.30 3.14
C PRO A 224 43.31 -17.78 3.28
N THR A 225 42.95 -17.26 4.46
CA THR A 225 42.77 -15.82 4.72
C THR A 225 44.07 -14.99 4.75
N GLY A 226 45.19 -15.55 4.27
CA GLY A 226 46.52 -14.93 4.35
C GLY A 226 47.04 -14.78 5.79
N GLU A 227 48.00 -13.87 6.00
CA GLU A 227 48.57 -13.59 7.34
C GLU A 227 47.67 -12.67 8.21
N SER A 228 46.66 -11.99 7.63
CA SER A 228 45.79 -11.09 8.39
C SER A 228 44.83 -11.89 9.28
N ARG A 229 44.90 -11.63 10.59
CA ARG A 229 43.98 -12.17 11.59
C ARG A 229 42.55 -11.63 11.50
N TYR A 230 42.29 -10.66 10.61
CA TYR A 230 41.03 -9.91 10.54
C TYR A 230 40.24 -10.11 9.24
N SER A 231 40.71 -10.95 8.32
CA SER A 231 40.00 -11.17 7.05
C SER A 231 38.58 -11.70 7.30
N ARG A 232 37.56 -11.05 6.73
CA ARG A 232 36.15 -11.29 7.04
C ARG A 232 35.19 -10.88 5.91
N ASP A 233 33.91 -11.14 6.16
CA ASP A 233 32.73 -10.69 5.42
C ASP A 233 32.74 -11.14 3.94
N PRO A 234 32.68 -12.46 3.68
CA PRO A 234 32.79 -13.01 2.33
C PRO A 234 31.53 -12.72 1.50
N LYS A 235 31.68 -12.06 0.35
CA LYS A 235 30.62 -11.94 -0.67
C LYS A 235 30.88 -12.88 -1.84
N VAL A 236 29.95 -13.80 -2.09
CA VAL A 236 30.03 -14.78 -3.19
C VAL A 236 29.01 -14.48 -4.28
N VAL A 237 29.45 -14.52 -5.54
CA VAL A 237 28.59 -14.35 -6.74
C VAL A 237 29.02 -15.26 -7.87
N TRP A 238 28.11 -15.50 -8.82
CA TRP A 238 28.41 -16.23 -10.05
C TRP A 238 28.82 -15.25 -11.16
N CYS A 239 30.02 -15.44 -11.73
CA CYS A 239 30.49 -14.68 -12.88
C CYS A 239 30.30 -15.52 -14.15
N GLU A 240 29.27 -15.16 -14.93
CA GLU A 240 28.91 -15.86 -16.16
C GLU A 240 29.99 -15.72 -17.24
N GLU A 241 30.69 -14.60 -17.29
CA GLU A 241 31.69 -14.31 -18.31
C GLU A 241 32.90 -15.24 -18.17
N GLU A 242 33.30 -15.51 -16.93
CA GLU A 242 34.45 -16.34 -16.60
C GLU A 242 34.08 -17.78 -16.22
N GLN A 243 32.78 -18.09 -16.14
CA GLN A 243 32.23 -19.39 -15.74
C GLN A 243 32.75 -19.89 -14.39
N VAL A 244 32.88 -18.98 -13.42
CA VAL A 244 33.35 -19.28 -12.07
C VAL A 244 32.53 -18.52 -11.02
N PHE A 245 32.55 -19.02 -9.78
CA PHE A 245 32.16 -18.23 -8.63
C PHE A 245 33.30 -17.31 -8.22
N LEU A 246 32.97 -16.07 -7.89
CA LEU A 246 33.90 -15.10 -7.31
C LEU A 246 33.57 -14.92 -5.83
N MET A 247 34.59 -14.78 -5.00
CA MET A 247 34.46 -14.38 -3.60
C MET A 247 35.31 -13.16 -3.33
N LEU A 248 34.69 -12.10 -2.82
CA LEU A 248 35.38 -10.93 -2.31
C LEU A 248 35.40 -10.97 -0.78
N VAL A 249 36.57 -10.79 -0.18
CA VAL A 249 36.78 -10.86 1.28
C VAL A 249 37.51 -9.61 1.74
N TYR A 250 37.00 -8.93 2.76
CA TYR A 250 37.73 -7.82 3.39
C TYR A 250 38.97 -8.35 4.11
N ARG A 251 40.10 -7.65 4.02
CA ARG A 251 41.37 -8.06 4.65
C ARG A 251 41.73 -7.17 5.85
N ASP A 252 41.91 -5.89 5.57
CA ASP A 252 42.33 -4.83 6.49
C ASP A 252 42.25 -3.46 5.78
N GLU A 253 42.13 -2.38 6.56
CA GLU A 253 42.07 -1.00 6.07
C GLU A 253 41.08 -0.81 4.91
N SER A 254 41.57 -0.67 3.69
CA SER A 254 40.80 -0.52 2.44
C SER A 254 41.12 -1.64 1.42
N ASN A 255 41.64 -2.77 1.88
CA ASN A 255 42.09 -3.89 1.05
C ASN A 255 41.12 -5.07 1.07
N TYR A 256 40.93 -5.66 -0.11
CA TYR A 256 40.04 -6.78 -0.36
C TYR A 256 40.76 -7.87 -1.15
N LEU A 257 40.44 -9.13 -0.86
CA LEU A 257 41.01 -10.30 -1.51
C LEU A 257 39.94 -10.89 -2.44
N LEU A 258 40.25 -10.97 -3.73
CA LEU A 258 39.43 -11.64 -4.72
C LEU A 258 39.89 -13.09 -4.90
N TYR A 259 38.94 -14.01 -4.82
CA TYR A 259 39.12 -15.43 -5.09
C TYR A 259 38.16 -15.90 -6.18
N SER A 260 38.55 -16.96 -6.89
CA SER A 260 37.69 -17.69 -7.82
C SER A 260 37.51 -19.16 -7.40
N SER A 261 36.38 -19.76 -7.78
CA SER A 261 36.11 -21.19 -7.57
C SER A 261 35.19 -21.76 -8.64
N GLU A 262 35.49 -22.96 -9.11
CA GLU A 262 34.61 -23.71 -10.01
C GLU A 262 33.54 -24.53 -9.26
N ASN A 263 33.74 -24.76 -7.96
CA ASN A 263 32.97 -25.78 -7.21
C ASN A 263 32.52 -25.33 -5.81
N LEU A 264 32.71 -24.04 -5.47
CA LEU A 264 32.36 -23.42 -4.18
C LEU A 264 33.12 -23.96 -2.95
N ALA A 265 33.98 -24.97 -3.12
CA ALA A 265 34.72 -25.63 -2.06
C ALA A 265 36.23 -25.34 -2.10
N SER A 266 36.81 -25.19 -3.28
CA SER A 266 38.22 -24.89 -3.49
C SER A 266 38.37 -23.52 -4.11
N TRP A 267 39.10 -22.63 -3.44
CA TRP A 267 39.22 -21.23 -3.83
C TRP A 267 40.66 -20.89 -4.22
N ARG A 268 40.81 -20.23 -5.36
CA ARG A 268 42.09 -19.75 -5.87
C ARG A 268 42.18 -18.24 -5.67
N PHE A 269 43.25 -17.77 -5.04
CA PHE A 269 43.51 -16.34 -4.93
C PHE A 269 43.83 -15.73 -6.30
N GLU A 270 43.15 -14.65 -6.66
CA GLU A 270 43.33 -13.95 -7.93
C GLU A 270 44.09 -12.63 -7.73
N GLN A 271 43.50 -11.71 -6.96
CA GLN A 271 43.91 -10.31 -6.88
C GLN A 271 43.69 -9.70 -5.49
N LEU A 272 44.56 -8.75 -5.11
CA LEU A 272 44.33 -7.78 -4.04
C LEU A 272 43.73 -6.51 -4.66
N ILE A 273 42.54 -6.11 -4.20
CA ILE A 273 41.83 -4.92 -4.68
C ILE A 273 41.83 -3.88 -3.57
N GLU A 274 42.18 -2.65 -3.90
CA GLU A 274 42.08 -1.50 -3.00
C GLU A 274 40.82 -0.69 -3.35
N LEU A 275 39.96 -0.44 -2.36
CA LEU A 275 38.83 0.49 -2.45
C LEU A 275 39.03 1.60 -1.42
N PRO A 276 39.65 2.73 -1.82
CA PRO A 276 40.02 3.80 -0.90
C PRO A 276 38.83 4.37 -0.14
N GLU A 277 39.06 4.75 1.12
CA GLU A 277 38.08 5.40 2.01
C GLU A 277 36.83 4.55 2.30
N ASP A 278 36.95 3.22 2.23
CA ASP A 278 35.92 2.27 2.63
C ASP A 278 36.48 1.18 3.55
N SER A 279 35.57 0.38 4.11
CA SER A 279 35.82 -0.64 5.13
C SER A 279 35.08 -1.94 4.82
N GLU A 280 34.92 -2.84 5.79
CA GLU A 280 34.43 -4.21 5.66
C GLU A 280 33.03 -4.39 5.00
N CYS A 281 32.46 -5.61 5.04
CA CYS A 281 31.18 -5.94 4.38
C CYS A 281 31.17 -5.63 2.86
N PRO A 282 32.12 -6.19 2.09
CA PRO A 282 32.14 -6.00 0.65
C PRO A 282 30.86 -6.50 -0.01
N ASP A 283 30.48 -5.84 -1.09
CA ASP A 283 29.48 -6.30 -2.04
C ASP A 283 30.07 -6.33 -3.45
N ILE A 284 29.60 -7.27 -4.25
CA ILE A 284 29.97 -7.40 -5.66
C ILE A 284 28.76 -7.86 -6.46
N TYR A 285 28.45 -7.18 -7.55
CA TYR A 285 27.30 -7.50 -8.41
C TYR A 285 27.46 -6.91 -9.81
N LYS A 286 26.69 -7.45 -10.75
CA LYS A 286 26.73 -7.08 -12.17
C LYS A 286 25.59 -6.13 -12.52
N LEU A 287 25.90 -5.07 -13.26
CA LEU A 287 24.95 -4.11 -13.81
C LEU A 287 25.25 -3.81 -15.28
N TYR A 288 24.26 -3.20 -15.95
CA TYR A 288 24.36 -2.72 -17.33
C TYR A 288 24.14 -1.22 -17.35
N ALA A 289 25.06 -0.49 -17.98
CA ALA A 289 24.94 0.95 -18.13
C ALA A 289 23.82 1.28 -19.13
N ASP A 290 22.88 2.14 -18.74
CA ASP A 290 21.81 2.68 -19.61
C ASP A 290 20.99 1.59 -20.34
N GLY A 291 20.82 0.43 -19.71
CA GLY A 291 20.12 -0.72 -20.28
C GLY A 291 20.89 -1.47 -21.39
N ASN A 292 22.15 -1.11 -21.66
CA ASN A 292 22.96 -1.79 -22.67
C ASN A 292 23.46 -3.15 -22.18
N THR A 293 22.71 -4.20 -22.49
CA THR A 293 23.03 -5.59 -22.10
C THR A 293 24.23 -6.18 -22.83
N SER A 294 24.74 -5.57 -23.90
CA SER A 294 25.90 -6.09 -24.63
C SER A 294 27.22 -5.88 -23.90
N ARG A 295 27.21 -5.04 -22.86
CA ARG A 295 28.43 -4.58 -22.18
C ARG A 295 28.21 -4.55 -20.66
N PRO A 296 28.42 -5.67 -19.95
CA PRO A 296 28.27 -5.70 -18.50
C PRO A 296 29.39 -4.93 -17.80
N PHE A 297 29.07 -4.45 -16.60
CA PHE A 297 29.98 -3.87 -15.64
C PHE A 297 29.80 -4.55 -14.29
N TRP A 298 30.90 -4.70 -13.57
CA TRP A 298 30.93 -5.21 -12.21
C TRP A 298 31.15 -4.06 -11.25
N ILE A 299 30.32 -4.04 -10.21
CA ILE A 299 30.39 -3.08 -9.11
C ILE A 299 31.03 -3.79 -7.92
N ILE A 300 32.01 -3.14 -7.30
CA ILE A 300 32.57 -3.55 -6.00
C ILE A 300 32.32 -2.41 -5.03
N SER A 301 31.70 -2.67 -3.88
CA SER A 301 31.48 -1.65 -2.83
C SER A 301 31.83 -2.17 -1.44
N GLY A 302 32.11 -1.28 -0.48
CA GLY A 302 32.29 -1.61 0.93
C GLY A 302 31.16 -1.07 1.81
N ALA A 303 31.30 -1.20 3.14
CA ALA A 303 30.25 -0.84 4.08
C ALA A 303 29.81 0.63 4.04
N SER A 304 30.69 1.54 3.63
CA SER A 304 30.42 2.99 3.56
C SER A 304 29.96 3.45 2.18
N ASP A 305 29.60 2.52 1.30
CA ASP A 305 29.06 2.79 -0.04
C ASP A 305 30.01 3.61 -0.93
N ARG A 306 31.32 3.44 -0.77
CA ARG A 306 32.25 3.69 -1.88
C ARG A 306 32.13 2.55 -2.86
N TYR A 307 32.38 2.83 -4.13
CA TYR A 307 32.29 1.81 -5.15
C TYR A 307 33.31 1.96 -6.27
N LEU A 308 33.75 0.84 -6.83
CA LEU A 308 34.45 0.75 -8.10
C LEU A 308 33.50 0.25 -9.18
N ILE A 309 33.70 0.73 -10.40
CA ILE A 309 33.04 0.23 -11.60
C ILE A 309 34.13 -0.31 -12.51
N GLY A 310 34.00 -1.56 -12.96
CA GLY A 310 35.02 -2.20 -13.77
C GLY A 310 34.53 -3.46 -14.46
N ARG A 311 35.48 -4.26 -14.93
CA ARG A 311 35.26 -5.57 -15.57
C ARG A 311 36.20 -6.60 -15.01
N PHE A 312 35.85 -7.86 -15.18
CA PHE A 312 36.80 -8.95 -15.05
C PHE A 312 37.44 -9.24 -16.41
N GLU A 313 38.77 -9.34 -16.40
CA GLU A 313 39.57 -9.71 -17.56
C GLU A 313 40.59 -10.76 -17.17
N ARG A 314 40.90 -11.66 -18.11
CA ARG A 314 42.01 -12.59 -17.94
C ARG A 314 43.33 -11.96 -18.31
N GLN A 315 44.26 -11.92 -17.36
CA GLN A 315 45.59 -11.36 -17.55
C GLN A 315 46.67 -12.33 -17.05
N TYR A 316 47.83 -12.35 -17.71
CA TYR A 316 49.01 -13.06 -17.22
C TYR A 316 49.65 -12.22 -16.11
N GLY A 317 49.86 -12.82 -14.93
CA GLY A 317 50.35 -12.07 -13.77
C GLY A 317 51.74 -11.46 -13.97
N ASP A 318 51.94 -10.25 -13.43
CA ASP A 318 53.22 -9.53 -13.42
C ASP A 318 54.36 -10.29 -12.69
N GLU A 319 55.60 -9.98 -13.10
CA GLU A 319 56.85 -10.41 -12.47
C GLU A 319 56.94 -9.94 -11.01
N GLY A 320 56.37 -10.70 -10.08
CA GLY A 320 56.44 -10.38 -8.65
C GLY A 320 55.74 -11.36 -7.71
N THR A 321 54.87 -12.24 -8.21
CA THR A 321 54.24 -13.29 -7.41
C THR A 321 54.84 -14.67 -7.71
N LYS A 322 54.97 -15.53 -6.70
CA LYS A 322 55.65 -16.85 -6.75
C LYS A 322 55.07 -17.88 -7.74
N ASN A 323 54.04 -17.51 -8.51
CA ASN A 323 53.43 -18.32 -9.58
C ASN A 323 53.49 -17.53 -10.90
N THR A 324 54.67 -17.50 -11.51
CA THR A 324 54.88 -16.95 -12.85
C THR A 324 54.34 -17.93 -13.90
N GLY A 325 53.37 -17.50 -14.72
CA GLY A 325 52.90 -18.25 -15.91
C GLY A 325 51.45 -18.71 -15.94
N ALA A 326 50.63 -18.45 -14.91
CA ALA A 326 49.19 -18.79 -14.92
C ALA A 326 48.33 -17.55 -15.21
N GLU A 327 47.35 -17.71 -16.08
CA GLU A 327 46.29 -16.73 -16.36
C GLU A 327 45.40 -16.54 -15.12
N ARG A 328 45.15 -15.28 -14.75
CA ARG A 328 44.35 -14.88 -13.57
C ARG A 328 43.18 -14.00 -13.97
N ILE A 329 42.13 -14.06 -13.16
CA ILE A 329 40.93 -13.22 -13.33
C ILE A 329 41.14 -11.92 -12.54
N MET A 330 41.27 -10.81 -13.23
CA MET A 330 41.59 -9.51 -12.64
C MET A 330 40.41 -8.55 -12.80
N PHE A 331 40.01 -7.88 -11.72
CA PHE A 331 39.15 -6.71 -11.77
C PHE A 331 39.94 -5.51 -12.25
N VAL A 332 39.49 -4.92 -13.35
CA VAL A 332 40.06 -3.72 -13.97
C VAL A 332 39.06 -2.56 -13.81
N PRO A 333 39.33 -1.59 -12.91
CA PRO A 333 38.48 -0.40 -12.77
C PRO A 333 38.50 0.45 -14.04
N GLU A 334 37.33 0.88 -14.52
CA GLU A 334 37.20 1.78 -15.68
C GLU A 334 37.22 3.27 -15.26
N GLN A 335 37.04 3.55 -13.98
CA GLN A 335 37.05 4.91 -13.43
C GLN A 335 37.55 4.93 -11.98
N ARG A 336 37.76 6.13 -11.45
CA ARG A 336 38.04 6.34 -10.01
C ARG A 336 36.84 5.94 -9.16
N ALA A 337 37.11 5.56 -7.91
CA ALA A 337 36.08 5.19 -6.95
C ALA A 337 35.01 6.28 -6.79
N GLY A 338 33.75 5.87 -6.84
CA GLY A 338 32.59 6.69 -6.56
C GLY A 338 32.15 6.59 -5.10
N ARG A 339 31.13 7.37 -4.75
CA ARG A 339 30.43 7.32 -3.47
C ARG A 339 28.94 7.41 -3.76
N LEU A 340 28.16 6.48 -3.20
CA LEU A 340 26.71 6.46 -3.34
C LEU A 340 26.04 7.12 -2.14
N HIS A 341 26.45 6.78 -0.91
CA HIS A 341 25.79 7.23 0.30
C HIS A 341 26.46 8.45 0.96
N TYR A 342 25.69 9.49 1.29
CA TYR A 342 26.16 10.75 1.87
C TYR A 342 25.57 11.06 3.26
N GLY A 343 24.77 10.16 3.82
CA GLY A 343 24.16 10.31 5.14
C GLY A 343 24.98 9.69 6.28
N ASN A 344 24.36 9.57 7.46
CA ASN A 344 24.97 9.05 8.68
C ASN A 344 24.41 7.70 9.16
N ALA A 345 23.32 7.21 8.55
CA ALA A 345 22.63 6.00 9.02
C ALA A 345 23.05 4.71 8.29
N SER A 346 23.13 4.72 6.95
CA SER A 346 23.38 3.53 6.12
C SER A 346 24.80 2.97 6.28
N TYR A 347 24.88 1.65 6.39
CA TYR A 347 26.11 0.87 6.48
C TYR A 347 25.92 -0.56 5.95
N ALA A 348 27.01 -1.21 5.53
CA ALA A 348 27.06 -2.63 5.16
C ALA A 348 26.00 -3.04 4.11
N GLY A 349 25.97 -2.34 2.97
CA GLY A 349 25.03 -2.67 1.90
C GLY A 349 25.28 -4.04 1.28
N GLN A 350 24.22 -4.83 1.06
CA GLN A 350 24.27 -6.15 0.45
C GLN A 350 23.18 -6.35 -0.60
N SER A 351 23.61 -6.78 -1.79
CA SER A 351 22.74 -7.12 -2.92
C SER A 351 22.13 -8.53 -2.81
N PHE A 352 20.92 -8.68 -3.33
CA PHE A 352 20.22 -9.95 -3.45
C PHE A 352 20.85 -10.85 -4.51
N PHE A 353 21.02 -12.12 -4.18
CA PHE A 353 21.34 -13.15 -5.16
C PHE A 353 20.06 -13.74 -5.78
N GLY A 354 20.01 -13.80 -7.12
CA GLY A 354 19.03 -14.60 -7.86
C GLY A 354 17.59 -14.06 -7.88
N THR A 355 17.41 -12.74 -7.82
CA THR A 355 16.08 -12.10 -7.93
C THR A 355 15.31 -12.58 -9.16
N PRO A 356 13.97 -12.78 -9.06
CA PRO A 356 13.19 -13.45 -10.11
C PRO A 356 13.04 -12.62 -11.39
N ASP A 357 13.12 -11.30 -11.28
CA ASP A 357 13.06 -10.34 -12.37
C ASP A 357 14.44 -10.01 -12.98
N GLY A 358 15.52 -10.51 -12.38
CA GLY A 358 16.90 -10.23 -12.79
C GLY A 358 17.42 -8.84 -12.37
N ASP A 359 16.58 -8.03 -11.72
CA ASP A 359 16.98 -6.71 -11.22
C ASP A 359 17.88 -6.85 -9.98
N ILE A 360 18.94 -6.04 -9.88
CA ILE A 360 19.76 -6.01 -8.68
C ILE A 360 19.04 -5.21 -7.60
N LYS A 361 18.62 -5.89 -6.54
CA LYS A 361 18.01 -5.29 -5.36
C LYS A 361 19.01 -5.31 -4.20
N ARG A 362 18.98 -4.32 -3.32
CA ARG A 362 19.95 -4.13 -2.23
C ARG A 362 19.27 -3.66 -0.95
N LEU A 363 19.81 -4.08 0.19
CA LEU A 363 19.46 -3.59 1.53
C LEU A 363 20.71 -3.06 2.21
N THR A 364 20.54 -2.12 3.14
CA THR A 364 21.61 -1.68 4.05
C THR A 364 21.12 -1.69 5.49
N TRP A 365 22.04 -1.67 6.45
CA TRP A 365 21.71 -1.43 7.84
C TRP A 365 21.61 0.08 8.10
N LEU A 366 20.49 0.51 8.69
CA LEU A 366 20.34 1.86 9.24
C LEU A 366 20.59 1.83 10.75
N LYS A 367 21.55 2.63 11.21
CA LYS A 367 22.02 2.72 12.61
C LYS A 367 21.04 3.37 13.60
N THR A 368 19.74 3.12 13.45
CA THR A 368 18.70 3.71 14.29
C THR A 368 18.70 3.14 15.71
N SER A 369 18.57 3.95 16.75
CA SER A 369 18.51 3.46 18.13
C SER A 369 17.45 4.18 18.97
N PRO A 370 16.16 3.84 18.81
CA PRO A 370 15.09 4.52 19.52
C PRO A 370 15.26 4.42 21.04
N ALA A 371 15.09 5.54 21.72
CA ALA A 371 15.16 5.61 23.18
C ALA A 371 14.07 4.71 23.80
N HIS A 372 14.41 4.00 24.87
CA HIS A 372 13.47 3.16 25.64
C HIS A 372 12.84 1.94 24.92
N ASP A 373 13.16 1.67 23.65
CA ASP A 373 12.76 0.44 22.96
C ASP A 373 13.54 -0.80 23.45
N LEU A 374 13.05 -2.00 23.14
CA LEU A 374 13.76 -3.28 23.31
C LEU A 374 14.64 -3.64 22.11
N SER A 375 14.49 -2.93 21.00
CA SER A 375 15.20 -3.15 19.75
C SER A 375 16.09 -1.97 19.34
N ALA A 376 17.14 -2.23 18.54
CA ALA A 376 18.01 -1.22 17.95
C ALA A 376 18.50 -1.69 16.58
N GLY A 377 18.62 -0.75 15.65
CA GLY A 377 18.87 -0.93 14.23
C GLY A 377 17.60 -1.23 13.44
N GLN A 378 17.63 -0.96 12.14
CA GLN A 378 16.65 -1.43 11.16
C GLN A 378 17.31 -1.62 9.79
N LEU A 379 16.65 -2.30 8.85
CA LEU A 379 17.10 -2.32 7.46
C LEU A 379 16.55 -1.11 6.71
N SER A 380 17.29 -0.64 5.70
CA SER A 380 16.83 0.40 4.78
C SER A 380 15.60 -0.05 3.99
N ILE A 381 14.97 0.88 3.30
CA ILE A 381 14.06 0.51 2.22
C ILE A 381 14.81 -0.39 1.21
N PRO A 382 14.18 -1.44 0.65
CA PRO A 382 14.80 -2.19 -0.43
C PRO A 382 15.01 -1.27 -1.64
N MET A 383 16.23 -1.27 -2.17
CA MET A 383 16.62 -0.41 -3.29
C MET A 383 16.91 -1.23 -4.54
N GLN A 384 16.38 -0.81 -5.68
CA GLN A 384 16.83 -1.25 -7.00
C GLN A 384 18.07 -0.46 -7.41
N MET A 385 19.11 -1.18 -7.82
CA MET A 385 20.38 -0.63 -8.26
C MET A 385 20.41 -0.52 -9.78
N SER A 386 20.95 0.58 -10.30
CA SER A 386 21.16 0.77 -11.73
C SER A 386 22.47 1.51 -12.02
N LEU A 387 22.92 1.47 -13.27
CA LEU A 387 24.11 2.16 -13.71
C LEU A 387 23.75 3.12 -14.84
N VAL A 388 24.06 4.41 -14.65
CA VAL A 388 23.70 5.49 -15.59
C VAL A 388 24.97 6.20 -16.06
N THR A 389 25.11 6.41 -17.36
CA THR A 389 26.21 7.21 -17.91
C THR A 389 25.88 8.69 -17.76
N GLY A 390 26.68 9.42 -16.99
CA GLY A 390 26.64 10.88 -16.91
C GLY A 390 27.68 11.53 -17.82
N GLU A 391 27.68 12.86 -17.89
CA GLU A 391 28.61 13.63 -18.73
C GLU A 391 30.09 13.44 -18.33
N ASP A 392 30.36 13.23 -17.04
CA ASP A 392 31.70 13.17 -16.47
C ASP A 392 32.17 11.75 -16.11
N ARG A 393 31.24 10.85 -15.78
CA ARG A 393 31.50 9.46 -15.38
C ARG A 393 30.22 8.63 -15.37
N MET A 394 30.35 7.33 -15.14
CA MET A 394 29.19 6.49 -14.79
C MET A 394 28.84 6.64 -13.31
N TYR A 395 27.55 6.59 -13.01
CA TYR A 395 26.96 6.66 -11.68
C TYR A 395 26.28 5.35 -11.33
N LEU A 396 26.70 4.75 -10.21
CA LEU A 396 25.86 3.80 -9.51
C LEU A 396 24.68 4.57 -8.91
N CYS A 397 23.46 4.15 -9.24
CA CYS A 397 22.23 4.78 -8.79
C CYS A 397 21.41 3.80 -7.94
N ALA A 398 20.73 4.32 -6.93
CA ALA A 398 19.80 3.57 -6.09
C ALA A 398 18.42 4.24 -6.10
N GLN A 399 17.36 3.46 -6.21
CA GLN A 399 15.98 3.92 -6.10
C GLN A 399 15.18 2.93 -5.25
N PRO A 400 14.12 3.35 -4.53
CA PRO A 400 13.21 2.39 -3.91
C PRO A 400 12.69 1.40 -4.94
N VAL A 401 12.60 0.12 -4.57
CA VAL A 401 12.06 -0.92 -5.46
C VAL A 401 10.60 -0.62 -5.84
N LYS A 402 10.19 -1.08 -7.03
CA LYS A 402 8.83 -0.87 -7.54
C LYS A 402 7.75 -1.51 -6.66
N GLU A 403 8.09 -2.56 -5.92
CA GLU A 403 7.19 -3.20 -4.97
C GLU A 403 6.68 -2.23 -3.89
N LEU A 404 7.39 -1.12 -3.61
CA LEU A 404 6.94 -0.06 -2.70
C LEU A 404 5.59 0.53 -3.13
N GLU A 405 5.31 0.58 -4.43
CA GLU A 405 4.08 1.14 -4.98
C GLU A 405 2.84 0.38 -4.51
N ARG A 406 2.98 -0.91 -4.13
CA ARG A 406 1.88 -1.71 -3.57
C ARG A 406 1.42 -1.22 -2.19
N LEU A 407 2.27 -0.44 -1.51
CA LEU A 407 1.93 0.18 -0.23
C LEU A 407 1.26 1.54 -0.42
N TYR A 408 1.05 2.05 -1.63
CA TYR A 408 0.40 3.36 -1.81
C TYR A 408 -1.07 3.30 -1.41
N ARG A 409 -1.45 4.19 -0.49
CA ARG A 409 -2.83 4.31 0.00
C ARG A 409 -3.55 5.51 -0.59
N ARG A 410 -2.90 6.67 -0.52
CA ARG A 410 -3.43 7.97 -0.93
C ARG A 410 -2.31 8.78 -1.54
N GLN A 411 -2.63 9.53 -2.58
CA GLN A 411 -1.72 10.46 -3.23
C GLN A 411 -2.28 11.88 -3.20
N GLU A 412 -1.42 12.84 -2.90
CA GLU A 412 -1.66 14.27 -3.11
C GLU A 412 -0.58 14.81 -4.05
N ARG A 413 -0.96 15.69 -4.97
CA ARG A 413 -0.04 16.26 -5.96
C ARG A 413 -0.22 17.78 -6.05
N PHE A 414 0.89 18.51 -5.98
CA PHE A 414 0.95 19.95 -6.14
C PHE A 414 1.77 20.27 -7.39
N VAL A 415 1.20 21.05 -8.30
CA VAL A 415 1.82 21.38 -9.59
C VAL A 415 2.11 22.88 -9.63
N ASN A 416 3.27 23.25 -10.15
CA ASN A 416 3.73 24.64 -10.26
C ASN A 416 3.62 25.41 -8.94
N THR A 417 4.11 24.82 -7.85
CA THR A 417 4.09 25.41 -6.52
C THR A 417 5.09 26.56 -6.44
N ALA A 418 4.58 27.80 -6.46
CA ALA A 418 5.41 28.99 -6.30
C ALA A 418 5.74 29.26 -4.83
N THR A 419 7.02 29.41 -4.51
CA THR A 419 7.47 29.91 -3.20
C THR A 419 7.22 31.43 -3.15
N GLY A 420 6.71 31.96 -2.03
CA GLY A 420 6.15 33.32 -1.92
C GLY A 420 7.09 34.51 -2.30
N ARG A 421 6.51 35.72 -2.46
CA ARG A 421 7.20 36.96 -2.94
C ARG A 421 7.73 37.89 -1.83
N GLY A 422 8.90 38.49 -2.07
CA GLY A 422 9.34 39.75 -1.41
C GLY A 422 9.99 39.62 -0.03
N ALA A 423 10.10 40.75 0.70
CA ALA A 423 10.72 40.83 2.04
C ALA A 423 9.96 40.10 3.15
N GLU A 424 8.83 39.47 2.81
CA GLU A 424 8.03 38.53 3.61
C GLU A 424 8.34 37.06 3.27
N ALA A 425 9.52 36.77 2.70
CA ALA A 425 10.00 35.40 2.51
C ALA A 425 10.08 34.69 3.86
N LYS A 426 9.11 33.85 4.25
CA LYS A 426 9.28 32.98 5.41
C LYS A 426 8.91 31.52 5.16
N THR A 427 7.64 31.13 5.06
CA THR A 427 7.29 29.69 5.01
C THR A 427 5.86 29.53 4.48
N GLN A 428 5.63 28.59 3.57
CA GLN A 428 4.31 28.18 3.10
C GLN A 428 4.00 26.77 3.59
N THR A 429 2.88 26.58 4.28
CA THR A 429 2.34 25.24 4.55
C THR A 429 1.60 24.72 3.33
N LEU A 430 1.99 23.55 2.82
CA LEU A 430 1.34 22.90 1.69
C LEU A 430 0.14 22.06 2.14
N CYS A 431 0.34 21.19 3.14
CA CYS A 431 -0.70 20.31 3.66
C CYS A 431 -0.37 19.85 5.08
N VAL A 432 -1.34 19.17 5.70
CA VAL A 432 -1.15 18.38 6.91
C VAL A 432 -0.84 16.94 6.48
N LEU A 433 0.24 16.39 6.97
CA LEU A 433 0.71 15.04 6.68
C LEU A 433 0.03 14.03 7.60
N PRO A 434 -0.32 12.83 7.10
CA PRO A 434 -0.88 11.76 7.92
C PRO A 434 0.16 11.19 8.89
N HIS A 435 -0.31 10.58 9.99
CA HIS A 435 0.51 9.77 10.89
C HIS A 435 0.82 8.40 10.26
N SER A 436 1.70 8.38 9.25
CA SER A 436 2.12 7.20 8.51
C SER A 436 3.57 7.34 8.02
N ALA A 437 4.07 6.32 7.33
CA ALA A 437 5.21 6.49 6.43
C ALA A 437 4.76 7.18 5.14
N LEU A 438 5.69 7.89 4.50
CA LEU A 438 5.45 8.68 3.29
C LEU A 438 6.52 8.41 2.23
N ASP A 439 6.10 8.44 0.96
CA ASP A 439 6.96 8.58 -0.21
C ASP A 439 6.67 9.92 -0.90
N ILE A 440 7.63 10.84 -0.84
CA ILE A 440 7.49 12.21 -1.34
C ILE A 440 8.45 12.42 -2.51
N LEU A 441 7.93 12.71 -3.70
CA LEU A 441 8.73 13.06 -4.87
C LEU A 441 8.62 14.55 -5.15
N ILE A 442 9.77 15.23 -5.23
CA ILE A 442 9.86 16.67 -5.49
C ILE A 442 10.67 16.88 -6.77
N SER A 443 10.03 17.41 -7.81
CA SER A 443 10.73 17.87 -9.01
C SER A 443 11.32 19.25 -8.75
N LEU A 444 12.58 19.45 -9.11
CA LEU A 444 13.30 20.72 -8.94
C LEU A 444 13.37 21.49 -10.26
N PRO A 445 13.20 22.82 -10.23
CA PRO A 445 13.38 23.64 -11.42
C PRO A 445 14.87 23.68 -11.83
N PRO A 446 15.18 23.96 -13.10
CA PRO A 446 16.54 24.25 -13.54
C PRO A 446 17.00 25.60 -12.97
N ALA A 447 17.51 25.59 -11.74
CA ALA A 447 17.92 26.77 -10.98
C ALA A 447 19.41 26.69 -10.61
N LYS A 448 20.11 27.83 -10.74
CA LYS A 448 21.54 27.97 -10.39
C LYS A 448 21.79 28.92 -9.21
N LYS A 449 20.72 29.45 -8.61
CA LYS A 449 20.76 30.45 -7.53
C LYS A 449 19.52 30.36 -6.67
N GLY A 450 19.71 30.45 -5.36
CA GLY A 450 18.66 30.45 -4.35
C GLY A 450 18.81 29.27 -3.39
N THR A 451 17.98 29.28 -2.34
CA THR A 451 17.83 28.17 -1.41
C THR A 451 16.37 27.81 -1.24
N VAL A 452 16.07 26.53 -1.04
CA VAL A 452 14.74 26.04 -0.68
C VAL A 452 14.86 25.01 0.43
N SER A 453 13.96 25.08 1.40
CA SER A 453 13.90 24.21 2.58
C SER A 453 12.54 23.55 2.66
N PHE A 454 12.53 22.23 2.84
CA PHE A 454 11.35 21.42 3.06
C PHE A 454 11.35 20.95 4.51
N SER A 455 10.34 21.34 5.30
CA SER A 455 10.23 20.88 6.69
C SER A 455 8.98 20.03 6.93
N LEU A 456 9.19 18.92 7.64
CA LEU A 456 8.21 17.89 7.98
C LEU A 456 8.65 17.13 9.23
N PHE A 457 7.73 16.84 10.14
CA PHE A 457 7.95 16.00 11.33
C PHE A 457 9.19 16.37 12.16
N GLY A 458 9.49 17.66 12.28
CA GLY A 458 10.67 18.17 12.99
C GLY A 458 12.00 18.02 12.23
N CYS A 459 11.97 17.51 11.00
CA CYS A 459 13.10 17.43 10.09
C CYS A 459 13.07 18.57 9.06
N ALA A 460 14.24 18.87 8.49
CA ALA A 460 14.40 19.78 7.37
C ALA A 460 15.31 19.15 6.30
N VAL A 461 14.94 19.37 5.03
CA VAL A 461 15.76 19.07 3.86
C VAL A 461 16.01 20.37 3.13
N ASP A 462 17.25 20.83 3.19
CA ASP A 462 17.69 22.12 2.67
C ASP A 462 18.43 21.93 1.36
N ILE A 463 18.07 22.70 0.35
CA ILE A 463 18.70 22.71 -0.96
C ILE A 463 19.35 24.07 -1.17
N ASP A 464 20.64 24.05 -1.51
CA ASP A 464 21.40 25.22 -1.91
C ASP A 464 21.80 25.11 -3.38
N PHE A 465 21.13 25.88 -4.25
CA PHE A 465 21.41 25.91 -5.69
C PHE A 465 22.69 26.70 -6.03
N TYR A 466 23.26 27.49 -5.10
CA TYR A 466 24.57 28.12 -5.31
C TYR A 466 25.69 27.12 -5.14
N ARG A 467 25.55 26.23 -4.14
CA ARG A 467 26.53 25.20 -3.81
C ARG A 467 26.29 23.89 -4.52
N ASN A 468 25.12 23.70 -5.12
CA ASN A 468 24.66 22.45 -5.70
C ASN A 468 24.72 21.32 -4.64
N THR A 469 24.05 21.57 -3.51
CA THR A 469 24.02 20.64 -2.38
C THR A 469 22.62 20.46 -1.81
N VAL A 470 22.37 19.26 -1.27
CA VAL A 470 21.25 18.95 -0.39
C VAL A 470 21.79 18.67 1.00
N GLU A 471 21.22 19.30 2.03
CA GLU A 471 21.57 19.12 3.43
C GLU A 471 20.36 18.55 4.19
N CYS A 472 20.59 17.52 5.01
CA CYS A 472 19.57 16.97 5.90
C CYS A 472 20.24 16.36 7.13
N CYS A 473 19.71 16.63 8.33
CA CYS A 473 20.22 16.07 9.60
C CYS A 473 21.75 16.20 9.78
N GLY A 474 22.33 17.34 9.37
CA GLY A 474 23.76 17.62 9.47
C GLY A 474 24.66 16.90 8.44
N CYS A 475 24.06 16.20 7.46
CA CYS A 475 24.76 15.57 6.35
C CYS A 475 24.57 16.39 5.07
N THR A 476 25.53 16.33 4.15
CA THR A 476 25.51 17.06 2.88
C THR A 476 25.79 16.13 1.71
N ALA A 477 24.92 16.16 0.68
CA ALA A 477 25.09 15.46 -0.59
C ALA A 477 25.18 16.45 -1.75
N PRO A 478 25.83 16.08 -2.87
CA PRO A 478 25.77 16.85 -4.12
C PRO A 478 24.36 16.87 -4.73
N LEU A 479 24.11 17.88 -5.56
CA LEU A 479 22.91 18.07 -6.38
C LEU A 479 23.28 18.50 -7.80
N ARG A 480 22.50 18.14 -8.82
CA ARG A 480 22.74 18.50 -10.23
C ARG A 480 21.58 19.25 -10.90
N ALA A 481 20.78 19.98 -10.13
CA ALA A 481 19.63 20.76 -10.62
C ALA A 481 19.92 21.76 -11.74
N GLY A 482 21.20 22.14 -11.96
CA GLY A 482 21.62 23.02 -13.05
C GLY A 482 21.62 22.40 -14.45
N ASP A 483 21.45 21.08 -14.59
CA ASP A 483 21.60 20.32 -15.84
C ASP A 483 20.24 19.96 -16.51
N GLY A 484 19.12 20.19 -15.81
CA GLY A 484 17.75 19.90 -16.27
C GLY A 484 17.14 18.61 -15.69
N ASN A 485 15.88 18.68 -15.24
CA ASN A 485 15.10 17.58 -14.63
C ASN A 485 15.76 16.86 -13.44
N SER A 486 16.17 17.61 -12.40
CA SER A 486 16.53 17.02 -11.11
C SER A 486 15.31 16.78 -10.23
N ASP A 487 15.36 15.72 -9.42
CA ASP A 487 14.36 15.39 -8.43
C ASP A 487 14.99 15.00 -7.09
N ILE A 488 14.18 15.08 -6.05
CA ILE A 488 14.46 14.49 -4.73
C ILE A 488 13.26 13.64 -4.36
N ARG A 489 13.51 12.35 -4.13
CA ARG A 489 12.53 11.44 -3.56
C ARG A 489 12.87 11.16 -2.10
N MET A 490 11.91 11.28 -1.21
CA MET A 490 12.06 11.14 0.24
C MET A 490 11.19 9.99 0.72
N ILE A 491 11.79 8.99 1.35
CA ILE A 491 11.07 7.98 2.13
C ILE A 491 11.18 8.36 3.60
N VAL A 492 10.04 8.63 4.21
CA VAL A 492 9.94 9.13 5.59
C VAL A 492 9.23 8.08 6.42
N ASP A 493 9.87 7.63 7.49
CA ASP A 493 9.31 6.68 8.46
C ASP A 493 9.69 7.12 9.89
N ARG A 494 9.17 6.46 10.92
CA ARG A 494 9.28 6.90 12.31
C ARG A 494 10.71 7.16 12.78
N LEU A 495 11.66 6.35 12.32
CA LEU A 495 13.05 6.31 12.81
C LEU A 495 14.09 6.70 11.75
N SER A 496 13.65 7.04 10.55
CA SER A 496 14.57 7.34 9.44
C SER A 496 13.94 8.25 8.39
N LEU A 497 14.82 8.96 7.71
CA LEU A 497 14.53 9.68 6.49
C LEU A 497 15.58 9.29 5.44
N GLU A 498 15.13 8.77 4.30
CA GLU A 498 15.97 8.37 3.18
C GLU A 498 15.69 9.26 1.96
N LEU A 499 16.75 9.83 1.36
CA LEU A 499 16.72 10.70 0.21
C LEU A 499 17.38 10.04 -0.99
N PHE A 500 16.69 10.06 -2.13
CA PHE A 500 17.19 9.65 -3.44
C PHE A 500 17.22 10.88 -4.33
N ILE A 501 18.43 11.33 -4.68
CA ILE A 501 18.67 12.62 -5.31
C ILE A 501 19.13 12.40 -6.75
N ASP A 502 18.60 13.20 -7.67
CA ASP A 502 18.93 13.21 -9.11
C ASP A 502 18.76 11.83 -9.78
N GLY A 503 17.57 11.25 -9.64
CA GLY A 503 17.31 9.89 -10.13
C GLY A 503 18.08 8.82 -9.36
N GLY A 504 18.58 9.13 -8.15
CA GLY A 504 19.23 8.15 -7.27
C GLY A 504 20.75 8.09 -7.40
N LYS A 505 21.36 9.01 -8.14
CA LYS A 505 22.83 9.14 -8.28
C LYS A 505 23.51 9.41 -6.93
N PHE A 506 22.79 10.06 -6.01
CA PHE A 506 23.21 10.25 -4.64
C PHE A 506 22.10 9.76 -3.71
N TYR A 507 22.49 8.97 -2.71
CA TYR A 507 21.61 8.44 -1.68
C TYR A 507 22.02 9.02 -0.33
N MET A 508 21.08 9.43 0.49
CA MET A 508 21.35 9.91 1.84
C MET A 508 20.33 9.33 2.80
N SER A 509 20.79 8.62 3.83
CA SER A 509 19.94 8.16 4.92
C SER A 509 20.34 8.85 6.22
N ALA A 510 19.33 9.36 6.93
CA ALA A 510 19.50 10.05 8.19
C ALA A 510 18.76 9.30 9.31
N GLU A 511 19.45 9.09 10.43
CA GLU A 511 18.80 8.69 11.68
C GLU A 511 18.05 9.89 12.24
N THR A 512 16.73 9.77 12.38
CA THR A 512 15.88 10.82 12.95
C THR A 512 14.63 10.21 13.56
N VAL A 513 14.09 10.84 14.61
CA VAL A 513 12.79 10.46 15.15
C VAL A 513 11.77 11.47 14.65
N CYS A 514 10.86 11.03 13.78
CA CYS A 514 9.81 11.89 13.24
C CYS A 514 8.85 12.33 14.36
N ASP A 515 8.79 13.63 14.64
CA ASP A 515 7.82 14.21 15.56
C ASP A 515 6.49 14.43 14.83
N TYR A 516 5.59 13.47 14.92
CA TYR A 516 4.28 13.53 14.30
C TYR A 516 3.34 14.59 14.90
N ASN A 517 3.74 15.32 15.95
CA ASN A 517 3.02 16.53 16.37
C ASN A 517 3.36 17.75 15.50
N LEU A 518 4.43 17.66 14.69
CA LEU A 518 4.85 18.64 13.70
C LEU A 518 4.47 18.14 12.30
N ASP A 519 3.17 17.91 12.09
CA ASP A 519 2.59 17.24 10.92
C ASP A 519 2.40 18.14 9.69
N HIS A 520 2.80 19.41 9.74
CA HIS A 520 2.70 20.29 8.59
C HIS A 520 3.88 20.10 7.63
N PHE A 521 3.57 19.86 6.35
CA PHE A 521 4.60 19.95 5.31
C PHE A 521 4.75 21.39 4.85
N THR A 522 5.94 21.94 5.03
CA THR A 522 6.19 23.36 4.72
C THR A 522 7.36 23.54 3.78
N VAL A 523 7.25 24.56 2.92
CA VAL A 523 8.29 24.97 1.97
C VAL A 523 8.69 26.41 2.27
N SER A 524 9.99 26.65 2.38
CA SER A 524 10.57 27.98 2.60
C SER A 524 11.65 28.24 1.55
N ALA A 525 11.75 29.44 1.00
CA ALA A 525 12.80 29.78 0.03
C ALA A 525 13.27 31.23 0.21
N ASP A 526 14.53 31.50 -0.15
CA ASP A 526 15.11 32.85 -0.10
C ASP A 526 14.63 33.76 -1.24
N ARG A 527 13.96 33.18 -2.23
CA ARG A 527 13.39 33.86 -3.40
C ARG A 527 12.26 33.06 -4.04
N GLU A 528 11.52 33.72 -4.93
CA GLU A 528 10.47 33.08 -5.73
C GLU A 528 11.09 32.03 -6.65
N LEU A 529 10.69 30.78 -6.43
CA LEU A 529 11.01 29.58 -7.18
C LEU A 529 9.69 28.85 -7.44
N VAL A 530 9.53 28.30 -8.64
CA VAL A 530 8.35 27.48 -8.96
C VAL A 530 8.81 26.03 -8.99
N LEU A 531 8.35 25.25 -8.03
CA LEU A 531 8.57 23.80 -8.00
C LEU A 531 7.59 23.16 -8.99
N PRO A 532 8.07 22.48 -10.05
CA PRO A 532 7.19 21.93 -11.07
C PRO A 532 6.17 20.92 -10.52
N ASP A 533 6.62 20.04 -9.63
CA ASP A 533 5.81 18.95 -9.10
C ASP A 533 6.24 18.54 -7.69
N ILE A 534 5.25 18.30 -6.83
CA ILE A 534 5.41 17.69 -5.52
C ILE A 534 4.33 16.61 -5.41
N ILE A 535 4.74 15.35 -5.29
CA ILE A 535 3.84 14.21 -5.10
C ILE A 535 4.09 13.65 -3.71
N ILE A 536 3.05 13.57 -2.88
CA ILE A 536 3.09 12.99 -1.54
C ILE A 536 2.22 11.74 -1.55
N ARG A 537 2.81 10.59 -1.19
CA ARG A 537 2.12 9.30 -1.15
C ARG A 537 2.13 8.75 0.28
N GLU A 538 0.94 8.54 0.82
CA GLU A 538 0.73 7.83 2.09
C GLU A 538 1.00 6.34 1.89
N LEU A 539 1.83 5.74 2.75
CA LEU A 539 2.17 4.33 2.70
C LEU A 539 1.37 3.52 3.74
N ILE A 540 0.83 2.38 3.32
CA ILE A 540 0.15 1.41 4.18
C ILE A 540 1.17 0.82 5.16
N PRO A 541 0.95 0.91 6.49
CA PRO A 541 1.80 0.26 7.47
C PRO A 541 1.82 -1.27 7.29
N VAL A 542 3.00 -1.87 7.36
CA VAL A 542 3.17 -3.32 7.40
C VAL A 542 3.25 -3.76 8.87
N ALA A 543 2.46 -4.74 9.27
CA ALA A 543 2.49 -5.23 10.65
C ALA A 543 3.87 -5.84 10.94
N ALA A 544 4.52 -5.39 12.03
CA ALA A 544 5.80 -5.93 12.44
C ALA A 544 5.66 -7.41 12.83
N GLY A 545 6.21 -8.30 11.99
CA GLY A 545 6.55 -9.70 12.28
C GLY A 545 5.60 -10.47 13.19
N SER A 546 4.50 -11.00 12.67
CA SER A 546 3.71 -12.02 13.39
C SER A 546 4.40 -13.40 13.30
N PRO A 547 4.53 -14.16 14.41
CA PRO A 547 4.99 -15.54 14.37
C PRO A 547 3.99 -16.44 13.63
N ALA A 548 4.51 -17.44 12.91
CA ALA A 548 3.73 -18.38 12.13
C ALA A 548 2.94 -19.36 13.01
N GLU A 549 1.62 -19.25 13.01
CA GLU A 549 0.72 -20.39 13.25
C GLU A 549 -0.39 -20.37 12.18
N ASP A 550 -0.61 -21.53 11.57
CA ASP A 550 -1.62 -21.85 10.54
C ASP A 550 -1.39 -21.37 9.10
N ALA A 551 -0.51 -22.09 8.38
CA ALA A 551 -0.47 -22.10 6.91
C ALA A 551 -0.22 -23.52 6.38
N ASP A 552 -1.16 -24.42 6.63
CA ASP A 552 -1.20 -25.74 5.97
C ASP A 552 -2.56 -25.86 5.26
N ARG A 553 -2.61 -25.29 4.05
CA ARG A 553 -3.53 -25.59 2.92
C ARG A 553 -3.56 -24.41 1.95
N MET A 554 -2.86 -24.53 0.83
CA MET A 554 -3.37 -24.19 -0.52
C MET A 554 -2.40 -24.78 -1.58
N PRO A 555 -2.91 -25.17 -2.77
CA PRO A 555 -2.19 -26.03 -3.70
C PRO A 555 -1.18 -25.27 -4.55
N ASP A 556 -0.21 -26.03 -5.06
CA ASP A 556 0.94 -25.59 -5.88
C ASP A 556 0.56 -24.59 -6.98
N ALA A 557 1.23 -23.43 -6.98
CA ALA A 557 1.13 -22.44 -8.04
C ALA A 557 1.94 -22.91 -9.27
N GLU A 558 1.24 -23.22 -10.36
CA GLU A 558 1.82 -23.30 -11.70
C GLU A 558 2.34 -21.90 -12.12
N GLN A 559 3.39 -21.90 -12.95
CA GLN A 559 4.09 -20.71 -13.43
C GLN A 559 3.11 -19.69 -14.09
N PRO A 560 3.21 -18.37 -13.84
CA PRO A 560 2.26 -17.42 -14.41
C PRO A 560 2.46 -17.26 -15.92
N GLY A 561 1.40 -17.53 -16.68
CA GLY A 561 1.21 -17.02 -18.04
C GLY A 561 0.96 -15.50 -18.05
N ALA A 562 0.88 -14.90 -19.23
CA ALA A 562 0.62 -13.47 -19.39
C ALA A 562 -0.71 -13.08 -18.70
N ALA A 563 -0.70 -12.03 -17.87
CA ALA A 563 -1.89 -11.56 -17.14
C ALA A 563 -2.99 -11.06 -18.10
N HIS A 564 -4.18 -11.66 -18.01
CA HIS A 564 -5.40 -11.29 -18.73
C HIS A 564 -6.18 -10.23 -17.93
N ILE A 565 -6.42 -9.04 -18.48
CA ILE A 565 -7.01 -7.92 -17.71
C ILE A 565 -8.22 -7.26 -18.38
N ALA A 566 -9.14 -6.74 -17.55
CA ALA A 566 -10.27 -5.91 -17.95
C ALA A 566 -10.18 -4.53 -17.29
N LEU A 567 -10.67 -3.49 -17.98
CA LEU A 567 -10.67 -2.11 -17.48
C LEU A 567 -12.10 -1.60 -17.29
N GLY A 568 -12.38 -1.01 -16.13
CA GLY A 568 -13.68 -0.45 -15.77
C GLY A 568 -13.59 1.04 -15.49
N ILE A 569 -14.61 1.79 -15.89
CA ILE A 569 -14.67 3.25 -15.72
C ILE A 569 -16.03 3.65 -15.14
N ASP A 570 -16.04 4.42 -14.06
CA ASP A 570 -17.25 5.00 -13.47
C ASP A 570 -17.25 6.53 -13.57
N ILE A 571 -18.24 7.08 -14.27
CA ILE A 571 -18.44 8.52 -14.47
C ILE A 571 -19.36 9.06 -13.37
N GLY A 572 -18.79 9.25 -12.17
CA GLY A 572 -19.49 9.80 -11.01
C GLY A 572 -19.61 11.33 -11.02
N SER A 573 -20.53 11.87 -10.22
CA SER A 573 -20.78 13.31 -10.12
C SER A 573 -19.66 14.10 -9.41
N THR A 574 -18.86 13.40 -8.60
CA THR A 574 -17.79 13.98 -7.76
C THR A 574 -16.41 13.50 -8.19
N THR A 575 -16.33 12.27 -8.70
CA THR A 575 -15.08 11.61 -9.11
C THR A 575 -15.32 10.79 -10.37
N LEU A 576 -14.26 10.60 -11.15
CA LEU A 576 -14.14 9.60 -12.22
C LEU A 576 -13.31 8.44 -11.66
N SER A 577 -13.85 7.24 -11.56
CA SER A 577 -13.15 6.08 -10.99
C SER A 577 -12.70 5.12 -12.10
N PHE A 578 -11.51 4.55 -11.94
CA PHE A 578 -10.92 3.58 -12.86
C PHE A 578 -10.51 2.34 -12.09
N ASP A 579 -10.79 1.17 -12.65
CA ASP A 579 -10.55 -0.12 -12.00
C ASP A 579 -9.98 -1.13 -12.99
N ILE A 580 -8.87 -1.77 -12.62
CA ILE A 580 -8.16 -2.74 -13.45
C ILE A 580 -8.28 -4.09 -12.77
N VAL A 581 -8.91 -5.04 -13.45
CA VAL A 581 -9.26 -6.35 -12.90
C VAL A 581 -8.53 -7.43 -13.66
N ASP A 582 -7.86 -8.32 -12.93
CA ASP A 582 -7.37 -9.58 -13.47
C ASP A 582 -8.55 -10.51 -13.75
N ILE A 583 -8.75 -10.88 -15.02
CA ILE A 583 -9.92 -11.64 -15.47
C ILE A 583 -9.92 -13.03 -14.84
N ASP A 584 -8.76 -13.68 -14.75
CA ASP A 584 -8.65 -15.07 -14.31
C ASP A 584 -8.99 -15.22 -12.82
N THR A 585 -8.43 -14.35 -12.00
CA THR A 585 -8.53 -14.39 -10.54
C THR A 585 -9.69 -13.54 -10.00
N GLY A 586 -10.16 -12.55 -10.76
CA GLY A 586 -11.10 -11.52 -10.29
C GLY A 586 -10.47 -10.53 -9.30
N CYS A 587 -9.15 -10.54 -9.13
CA CYS A 587 -8.46 -9.61 -8.24
C CYS A 587 -8.41 -8.21 -8.87
N GLU A 588 -8.71 -7.19 -8.07
CA GLU A 588 -8.46 -5.78 -8.39
C GLU A 588 -6.94 -5.55 -8.36
N LEU A 589 -6.34 -5.27 -9.51
CA LEU A 589 -4.91 -4.97 -9.68
C LEU A 589 -4.59 -3.53 -9.30
N GLU A 590 -5.46 -2.60 -9.68
CA GLU A 590 -5.39 -1.20 -9.30
C GLU A 590 -6.78 -0.57 -9.39
N SER A 591 -7.09 0.32 -8.45
CA SER A 591 -8.28 1.16 -8.47
C SER A 591 -7.91 2.57 -8.02
N PHE A 592 -8.32 3.59 -8.78
CA PHE A 592 -8.03 4.98 -8.46
C PHE A 592 -9.14 5.92 -8.94
N THR A 593 -9.11 7.16 -8.43
CA THR A 593 -10.11 8.18 -8.76
C THR A 593 -9.47 9.50 -9.15
N VAL A 594 -10.11 10.21 -10.07
CA VAL A 594 -9.77 11.58 -10.48
C VAL A 594 -10.93 12.51 -10.12
N PRO A 595 -10.69 13.72 -9.58
CA PRO A 595 -11.77 14.66 -9.29
C PRO A 595 -12.60 15.03 -10.53
N ASN A 596 -13.92 14.99 -10.39
CA ASN A 596 -14.85 15.52 -11.39
C ASN A 596 -15.23 16.97 -11.06
N ASP A 597 -14.34 17.89 -11.42
CA ASP A 597 -14.45 19.35 -11.22
C ASP A 597 -15.07 20.07 -12.44
N THR A 598 -16.02 19.41 -13.10
CA THR A 598 -16.64 19.87 -14.36
C THR A 598 -18.02 20.50 -14.16
N SER A 599 -18.45 20.74 -12.93
CA SER A 599 -19.72 21.40 -12.63
C SER A 599 -19.76 22.82 -13.21
N LEU A 600 -20.91 23.19 -13.78
CA LEU A 600 -21.16 24.50 -14.36
C LEU A 600 -22.25 25.24 -13.59
N GLU A 601 -22.17 26.57 -13.59
CA GLU A 601 -23.26 27.40 -13.09
C GLU A 601 -24.39 27.46 -14.12
N GLY A 602 -25.62 27.27 -13.64
CA GLY A 602 -26.85 27.39 -14.42
C GLY A 602 -27.90 28.18 -13.66
N ARG A 603 -29.16 28.05 -14.06
CA ARG A 603 -30.30 28.56 -13.30
C ARG A 603 -30.33 27.92 -11.90
N SER A 604 -31.02 28.53 -10.95
CA SER A 604 -31.03 28.08 -9.54
C SER A 604 -31.47 26.63 -9.35
N TYR A 605 -32.29 26.11 -10.27
CA TYR A 605 -32.76 24.73 -10.30
C TYR A 605 -31.91 23.80 -11.20
N GLU A 606 -30.98 24.33 -12.00
CA GLU A 606 -30.15 23.52 -12.90
C GLU A 606 -28.92 22.95 -12.18
N LYS A 607 -28.51 21.75 -12.58
CA LYS A 607 -27.30 21.07 -12.08
C LYS A 607 -26.53 20.48 -13.25
N LEU A 608 -25.62 21.30 -13.79
CA LEU A 608 -24.97 21.10 -15.07
C LEU A 608 -23.51 20.65 -14.95
N TYR A 609 -23.04 19.85 -15.91
CA TYR A 609 -21.64 19.44 -16.04
C TYR A 609 -21.13 19.58 -17.49
N ASP A 610 -19.85 19.92 -17.64
CA ASP A 610 -19.15 19.97 -18.92
C ASP A 610 -18.72 18.56 -19.37
N VAL A 611 -19.47 18.00 -20.32
CA VAL A 611 -19.27 16.62 -20.81
C VAL A 611 -18.03 16.44 -21.68
N ASP A 612 -17.60 17.49 -22.38
CA ASP A 612 -16.40 17.41 -23.21
C ASP A 612 -15.15 17.41 -22.32
N ARG A 613 -15.15 18.17 -21.22
CA ARG A 613 -14.09 18.08 -20.19
C ARG A 613 -14.08 16.71 -19.49
N ILE A 614 -15.25 16.11 -19.22
CA ILE A 614 -15.31 14.74 -18.69
C ILE A 614 -14.66 13.76 -19.68
N LEU A 615 -15.01 13.85 -20.98
CA LEU A 615 -14.44 13.01 -22.03
C LEU A 615 -12.92 13.17 -22.16
N GLU A 616 -12.41 14.40 -22.09
CA GLU A 616 -10.98 14.69 -22.14
C GLU A 616 -10.23 14.03 -20.97
N LYS A 617 -10.76 14.17 -19.75
CA LYS A 617 -10.19 13.50 -18.57
C LYS A 617 -10.17 11.99 -18.73
N VAL A 618 -11.28 11.38 -19.16
CA VAL A 618 -11.35 9.92 -19.39
C VAL A 618 -10.34 9.47 -20.45
N ARG A 619 -10.20 10.22 -21.56
CA ARG A 619 -9.21 9.90 -22.60
C ARG A 619 -7.79 9.99 -22.08
N THR A 620 -7.48 11.01 -21.28
CA THR A 620 -6.15 11.22 -20.71
C THR A 620 -5.76 10.03 -19.83
N GLU A 621 -6.63 9.59 -18.94
CA GLU A 621 -6.38 8.43 -18.09
C GLU A 621 -6.30 7.13 -18.90
N LEU A 622 -7.18 6.94 -19.90
CA LEU A 622 -7.10 5.81 -20.81
C LEU A 622 -5.77 5.75 -21.56
N GLU A 623 -5.22 6.90 -21.99
CA GLU A 623 -3.92 6.96 -22.65
C GLU A 623 -2.77 6.59 -21.72
N LEU A 624 -2.82 7.03 -20.46
CA LEU A 624 -1.82 6.66 -19.46
C LEU A 624 -1.87 5.16 -19.16
N LEU A 625 -3.08 4.60 -18.99
CA LEU A 625 -3.29 3.20 -18.66
C LEU A 625 -2.95 2.25 -19.82
N THR A 626 -3.30 2.62 -21.06
CA THR A 626 -3.12 1.76 -22.24
C THR A 626 -1.83 2.04 -23.03
N GLY A 627 -1.20 3.19 -22.83
CA GLY A 627 -0.01 3.63 -23.60
C GLY A 627 1.32 3.56 -22.85
N GLY A 628 1.32 3.47 -21.52
CA GLY A 628 2.53 3.58 -20.69
C GLY A 628 3.29 2.29 -20.39
N GLY A 629 2.82 1.13 -20.88
CA GLY A 629 3.44 -0.18 -20.60
C GLY A 629 3.31 -0.66 -19.14
N LYS A 630 2.55 0.05 -18.30
CA LYS A 630 2.30 -0.29 -16.89
C LYS A 630 1.47 -1.57 -16.74
N TYR A 631 0.53 -1.80 -17.66
CA TYR A 631 -0.33 -2.97 -17.70
C TYR A 631 -0.31 -3.62 -19.09
N PRO A 632 -0.59 -4.94 -19.21
CA PRO A 632 -1.00 -5.54 -20.47
C PRO A 632 -2.15 -4.75 -21.12
N VAL A 633 -2.31 -4.88 -22.43
CA VAL A 633 -3.46 -4.26 -23.12
C VAL A 633 -4.75 -4.90 -22.60
N PRO A 634 -5.72 -4.13 -22.07
CA PRO A 634 -6.98 -4.70 -21.61
C PRO A 634 -7.73 -5.42 -22.73
N GLU A 635 -8.38 -6.53 -22.39
CA GLU A 635 -9.16 -7.33 -23.33
C GLU A 635 -10.58 -6.82 -23.51
N CYS A 636 -11.09 -6.03 -22.56
CA CYS A 636 -12.35 -5.33 -22.68
C CYS A 636 -12.39 -4.08 -21.79
N ILE A 637 -13.21 -3.11 -22.19
CA ILE A 637 -13.50 -1.90 -21.41
C ILE A 637 -14.99 -1.87 -21.05
N GLY A 638 -15.27 -1.71 -19.76
CA GLY A 638 -16.59 -1.43 -19.21
C GLY A 638 -16.73 0.05 -18.84
N ILE A 639 -17.92 0.60 -19.05
CA ILE A 639 -18.26 1.97 -18.64
C ILE A 639 -19.56 1.94 -17.87
N THR A 640 -19.59 2.69 -16.78
CA THR A 640 -20.76 3.00 -15.98
C THR A 640 -20.72 4.47 -15.57
N GLY A 641 -21.79 4.98 -14.98
CA GLY A 641 -21.82 6.34 -14.46
C GLY A 641 -23.16 6.76 -13.92
N GLN A 642 -23.25 8.04 -13.57
CA GLN A 642 -24.48 8.62 -13.04
C GLN A 642 -25.67 8.40 -14.00
N MET A 643 -26.75 7.86 -13.44
CA MET A 643 -27.99 7.56 -14.15
C MET A 643 -28.90 8.80 -14.27
N HIS A 644 -30.06 8.65 -14.92
CA HIS A 644 -31.17 9.60 -15.01
C HIS A 644 -30.95 10.85 -15.88
N GLY A 645 -29.80 11.50 -15.78
CA GLY A 645 -29.50 12.75 -16.50
C GLY A 645 -29.35 12.57 -18.03
N ILE A 646 -29.46 13.68 -18.78
CA ILE A 646 -29.35 13.68 -20.24
C ILE A 646 -28.31 14.66 -20.80
N VAL A 647 -27.74 14.27 -21.94
CA VAL A 647 -26.90 15.05 -22.84
C VAL A 647 -27.56 15.04 -24.22
N TYR A 648 -27.68 16.21 -24.86
CA TYR A 648 -28.10 16.32 -26.25
C TYR A 648 -26.90 16.17 -27.17
N VAL A 649 -27.03 15.36 -28.22
CA VAL A 649 -26.00 15.16 -29.23
C VAL A 649 -26.51 15.49 -30.62
N ASP A 650 -25.63 16.01 -31.48
CA ASP A 650 -25.93 16.27 -32.89
C ASP A 650 -25.81 14.99 -33.76
N ALA A 651 -26.10 15.12 -35.06
CA ALA A 651 -26.00 14.01 -36.00
C ALA A 651 -24.56 13.47 -36.19
N GLY A 652 -23.55 14.23 -35.78
CA GLY A 652 -22.15 13.82 -35.74
C GLY A 652 -21.73 13.16 -34.42
N GLY A 653 -22.64 13.03 -33.45
CA GLY A 653 -22.38 12.48 -32.13
C GLY A 653 -21.64 13.44 -31.18
N LYS A 654 -21.52 14.72 -31.52
CA LYS A 654 -20.93 15.72 -30.62
C LYS A 654 -21.97 16.21 -29.61
N ALA A 655 -21.57 16.41 -28.36
CA ALA A 655 -22.42 17.09 -27.40
C ALA A 655 -22.72 18.53 -27.86
N ILE A 656 -24.00 18.88 -27.82
CA ILE A 656 -24.51 20.24 -28.09
C ILE A 656 -25.20 20.84 -26.87
N SER A 657 -25.08 20.17 -25.72
CA SER A 657 -25.50 20.66 -24.41
C SER A 657 -24.50 20.25 -23.34
N SER A 658 -24.57 20.94 -22.20
CA SER A 658 -24.08 20.39 -20.94
C SER A 658 -24.87 19.12 -20.55
N LEU A 659 -24.36 18.38 -19.58
CA LEU A 659 -25.11 17.32 -18.92
C LEU A 659 -26.07 17.91 -17.90
N TYR A 660 -27.37 17.68 -18.08
CA TYR A 660 -28.40 17.94 -17.07
C TYR A 660 -28.43 16.72 -16.14
N SER A 661 -27.83 16.84 -14.95
CA SER A 661 -27.61 15.70 -14.04
C SER A 661 -28.89 15.19 -13.37
N TRP A 662 -28.80 14.08 -12.65
CA TRP A 662 -29.91 13.54 -11.84
C TRP A 662 -30.40 14.49 -10.74
N MET A 663 -29.60 15.49 -10.37
CA MET A 663 -29.98 16.53 -9.39
C MET A 663 -30.70 17.72 -10.04
N ASP A 664 -30.88 17.70 -11.36
CA ASP A 664 -31.45 18.81 -12.11
C ASP A 664 -32.96 18.97 -11.84
N GLY A 665 -33.36 20.19 -11.53
CA GLY A 665 -34.72 20.58 -11.16
C GLY A 665 -35.58 21.06 -12.33
N THR A 666 -35.08 21.04 -13.57
CA THR A 666 -35.80 21.58 -14.74
C THR A 666 -37.13 20.87 -15.00
N GLY A 667 -37.20 19.57 -14.67
CA GLY A 667 -38.43 18.78 -14.77
C GLY A 667 -39.51 19.12 -13.74
N ASP A 668 -39.15 19.82 -12.65
CA ASP A 668 -40.08 20.25 -11.59
C ASP A 668 -40.66 21.65 -11.81
N VAL A 669 -40.11 22.42 -12.76
CA VAL A 669 -40.60 23.77 -13.06
C VAL A 669 -41.98 23.70 -13.71
N PRO A 670 -43.02 24.32 -13.13
CA PRO A 670 -44.36 24.36 -13.74
C PRO A 670 -44.36 25.05 -15.10
N ARG A 671 -45.09 24.49 -16.07
CA ARG A 671 -45.21 25.05 -17.44
C ARG A 671 -46.69 25.29 -17.77
N GLU A 672 -47.00 26.48 -18.29
CA GLU A 672 -48.36 26.84 -18.71
C GLU A 672 -48.89 25.89 -19.79
N ALA A 673 -48.03 25.53 -20.76
CA ALA A 673 -48.33 24.56 -21.81
C ALA A 673 -48.72 23.15 -21.29
N LEU A 674 -48.37 22.84 -20.04
CA LEU A 674 -48.71 21.59 -19.36
C LEU A 674 -49.84 21.77 -18.34
N GLY A 675 -50.63 22.85 -18.46
CA GLY A 675 -51.70 23.17 -17.51
C GLY A 675 -51.19 23.57 -16.13
N ASN A 676 -50.05 24.27 -16.06
CA ASN A 676 -49.33 24.64 -14.84
C ASN A 676 -48.84 23.44 -14.00
N LYS A 677 -48.75 22.25 -14.59
CA LYS A 677 -48.06 21.11 -14.00
C LYS A 677 -46.57 21.17 -14.33
N SER A 678 -45.75 20.50 -13.53
CA SER A 678 -44.37 20.23 -13.91
C SER A 678 -44.29 19.13 -14.98
N ALA A 679 -43.19 19.07 -15.72
CA ALA A 679 -43.01 18.06 -16.76
C ALA A 679 -43.00 16.63 -16.18
N ALA A 680 -42.41 16.45 -14.99
CA ALA A 680 -42.43 15.18 -14.28
C ALA A 680 -43.85 14.74 -13.90
N GLN A 681 -44.65 15.64 -13.34
CA GLN A 681 -46.05 15.36 -12.98
C GLN A 681 -46.89 15.01 -14.22
N TYR A 682 -46.77 15.80 -15.28
CA TYR A 682 -47.53 15.61 -16.51
C TYR A 682 -47.23 14.25 -17.15
N LEU A 683 -45.94 13.91 -17.32
CA LEU A 683 -45.55 12.61 -17.88
C LEU A 683 -45.96 11.45 -16.98
N GLY A 684 -45.83 11.58 -15.66
CA GLY A 684 -46.24 10.54 -14.72
C GLY A 684 -47.73 10.21 -14.82
N GLU A 685 -48.59 11.23 -14.91
CA GLU A 685 -50.03 11.04 -15.12
C GLU A 685 -50.36 10.46 -16.50
N LEU A 686 -49.69 10.93 -17.56
CA LEU A 686 -49.95 10.50 -18.93
C LEU A 686 -49.56 9.04 -19.17
N THR A 687 -48.45 8.62 -18.59
CA THR A 687 -47.85 7.29 -18.81
C THR A 687 -48.28 6.27 -17.76
N GLY A 688 -48.71 6.72 -16.57
CA GLY A 688 -48.87 5.87 -15.39
C GLY A 688 -47.54 5.34 -14.84
N ALA A 689 -46.40 5.79 -15.39
CA ALA A 689 -45.07 5.41 -14.92
C ALA A 689 -44.60 6.37 -13.81
N GLN A 690 -43.65 5.89 -13.00
CA GLN A 690 -42.99 6.75 -12.03
C GLN A 690 -42.01 7.67 -12.75
N VAL A 691 -42.34 8.96 -12.80
CA VAL A 691 -41.50 10.01 -13.40
C VAL A 691 -41.20 11.07 -12.34
N ALA A 692 -39.93 11.36 -12.13
CA ALA A 692 -39.45 12.33 -11.14
C ALA A 692 -38.61 13.43 -11.80
N THR A 693 -38.44 14.56 -11.10
CA THR A 693 -37.45 15.56 -11.52
C THR A 693 -36.04 14.96 -11.50
N GLY A 694 -35.19 15.41 -12.42
CA GLY A 694 -33.86 14.85 -12.66
C GLY A 694 -33.84 13.63 -13.60
N MET A 695 -35.00 13.04 -13.92
CA MET A 695 -35.11 12.04 -14.99
C MET A 695 -35.14 12.72 -16.36
N GLY A 696 -34.34 12.18 -17.29
CA GLY A 696 -34.07 12.77 -18.59
C GLY A 696 -35.28 13.17 -19.41
N LEU A 697 -36.33 12.34 -19.45
CA LEU A 697 -37.52 12.65 -20.25
C LEU A 697 -38.39 13.75 -19.64
N ALA A 698 -38.33 13.96 -18.32
CA ALA A 698 -38.94 15.14 -17.70
C ALA A 698 -38.20 16.42 -18.11
N THR A 699 -36.86 16.38 -18.15
CA THR A 699 -36.05 17.50 -18.66
C THR A 699 -36.31 17.75 -20.14
N LEU A 700 -36.34 16.69 -20.97
CA LEU A 700 -36.65 16.78 -22.40
C LEU A 700 -38.03 17.37 -22.65
N LEU A 701 -39.07 16.93 -21.94
CA LEU A 701 -40.40 17.52 -22.09
C LEU A 701 -40.39 18.99 -21.68
N SER A 702 -39.74 19.34 -20.57
CA SER A 702 -39.66 20.73 -20.11
C SER A 702 -39.01 21.62 -21.17
N HIS A 703 -37.92 21.18 -21.80
CA HIS A 703 -37.28 21.88 -22.92
C HIS A 703 -38.14 21.91 -24.18
N THR A 704 -38.87 20.83 -24.47
CA THR A 704 -39.74 20.74 -25.64
C THR A 704 -40.83 21.80 -25.59
N VAL A 705 -41.52 21.92 -24.44
CA VAL A 705 -42.61 22.89 -24.29
C VAL A 705 -42.13 24.33 -24.07
N SER A 706 -40.88 24.54 -23.64
CA SER A 706 -40.27 25.86 -23.53
C SER A 706 -39.52 26.30 -24.80
N GLY A 707 -39.37 25.41 -25.79
CA GLY A 707 -38.57 25.69 -27.00
C GLY A 707 -37.06 25.75 -26.73
N GLU A 708 -36.58 25.08 -25.68
CA GLU A 708 -35.17 25.05 -25.25
C GLU A 708 -34.42 23.78 -25.70
N VAL A 709 -35.03 22.92 -26.52
CA VAL A 709 -34.30 21.81 -27.16
C VAL A 709 -33.24 22.41 -28.09
N PRO A 710 -31.94 22.06 -27.93
CA PRO A 710 -30.88 22.63 -28.75
C PRO A 710 -31.10 22.40 -30.25
N GLU A 711 -30.85 23.44 -31.05
CA GLU A 711 -30.93 23.33 -32.50
C GLU A 711 -29.95 22.27 -33.02
N GLY A 712 -30.43 21.37 -33.89
CA GLY A 712 -29.63 20.27 -34.43
C GLY A 712 -29.52 19.04 -33.52
N ALA A 713 -30.26 18.99 -32.41
CA ALA A 713 -30.38 17.77 -31.59
C ALA A 713 -30.85 16.59 -32.45
N ALA A 714 -30.09 15.50 -32.41
CA ALA A 714 -30.37 14.27 -33.14
C ALA A 714 -30.61 13.08 -32.19
N ALA A 715 -30.08 13.12 -30.96
CA ALA A 715 -30.39 12.14 -29.92
C ALA A 715 -30.15 12.69 -28.51
N VAL A 716 -30.71 12.00 -27.50
CA VAL A 716 -30.40 12.17 -26.09
C VAL A 716 -29.83 10.90 -25.49
N CYS A 717 -28.91 11.03 -24.52
CA CYS A 717 -28.32 9.88 -23.81
C CYS A 717 -27.79 10.27 -22.42
N THR A 718 -27.45 9.29 -21.58
CA THR A 718 -26.76 9.59 -20.31
C THR A 718 -25.29 9.95 -20.56
N VAL A 719 -24.60 10.47 -19.55
CA VAL A 719 -23.17 10.77 -19.68
C VAL A 719 -22.33 9.52 -19.96
N ALA A 720 -22.63 8.39 -19.31
CA ALA A 720 -21.89 7.15 -19.53
C ALA A 720 -22.07 6.65 -20.97
N ASP A 721 -23.30 6.73 -21.50
CA ASP A 721 -23.59 6.38 -22.89
C ASP A 721 -22.89 7.34 -23.88
N TYR A 722 -22.84 8.64 -23.57
CA TYR A 722 -22.11 9.63 -24.38
C TYR A 722 -20.61 9.30 -24.45
N ILE A 723 -19.97 9.05 -23.29
CA ILE A 723 -18.55 8.71 -23.23
C ILE A 723 -18.28 7.40 -23.99
N ALA A 724 -19.10 6.36 -23.76
CA ALA A 724 -18.97 5.10 -24.48
C ALA A 724 -19.13 5.25 -26.00
N MET A 725 -20.11 6.04 -26.44
CA MET A 725 -20.31 6.37 -27.85
C MET A 725 -19.08 7.07 -28.47
N ARG A 726 -18.52 8.06 -27.77
CA ARG A 726 -17.37 8.85 -28.23
C ARG A 726 -16.04 8.09 -28.21
N LEU A 727 -15.91 7.07 -27.37
CA LEU A 727 -14.75 6.17 -27.34
C LEU A 727 -14.86 5.04 -28.36
N ALA A 728 -16.08 4.65 -28.74
CA ALA A 728 -16.36 3.66 -29.79
C ALA A 728 -16.43 4.26 -31.22
N ASP A 729 -16.10 5.54 -31.40
CA ASP A 729 -16.23 6.28 -32.66
C ASP A 729 -17.63 6.18 -33.31
N ARG A 730 -18.68 6.16 -32.47
CA ARG A 730 -20.08 6.14 -32.91
C ARG A 730 -20.64 7.56 -32.97
N THR A 731 -21.61 7.77 -33.85
CA THR A 731 -22.36 9.03 -33.96
C THR A 731 -23.76 8.97 -33.34
N ARG A 732 -24.23 7.77 -32.97
CA ARG A 732 -25.51 7.56 -32.27
C ARG A 732 -25.32 6.73 -31.00
N PRO A 733 -25.98 7.12 -29.90
CA PRO A 733 -25.90 6.40 -28.63
C PRO A 733 -26.59 5.03 -28.74
N TYR A 734 -26.02 4.04 -28.06
CA TYR A 734 -26.56 2.69 -27.94
C TYR A 734 -26.60 2.33 -26.46
N MET A 735 -27.79 2.35 -25.88
CA MET A 735 -28.02 2.45 -24.44
C MET A 735 -28.47 1.10 -23.86
N HIS A 736 -27.94 0.74 -22.70
CA HIS A 736 -28.45 -0.42 -21.97
C HIS A 736 -29.79 -0.11 -21.27
N SER A 737 -30.67 -1.10 -21.13
CA SER A 737 -32.01 -0.97 -20.52
C SER A 737 -31.98 -0.39 -19.11
N SER A 738 -30.89 -0.62 -18.36
CA SER A 738 -30.63 0.01 -17.07
C SER A 738 -30.64 1.54 -17.12
N ASN A 739 -30.00 2.12 -18.13
CA ASN A 739 -29.93 3.58 -18.34
C ASN A 739 -31.21 4.09 -19.00
N ALA A 740 -31.76 3.35 -19.95
CA ALA A 740 -33.00 3.72 -20.64
C ALA A 740 -34.19 3.84 -19.68
N ALA A 741 -34.37 2.84 -18.81
CA ALA A 741 -35.40 2.85 -17.78
C ALA A 741 -35.25 4.04 -16.80
N SER A 742 -34.01 4.48 -16.57
CA SER A 742 -33.70 5.59 -15.66
C SER A 742 -34.14 6.97 -16.17
N LEU A 743 -34.39 7.11 -17.48
CA LEU A 743 -34.82 8.39 -18.07
C LEU A 743 -36.31 8.70 -17.84
N GLY A 744 -37.10 7.75 -17.34
CA GLY A 744 -38.55 7.85 -17.17
C GLY A 744 -39.32 7.36 -18.41
N ALA A 745 -40.66 7.25 -18.30
CA ALA A 745 -41.58 6.82 -19.37
C ALA A 745 -41.10 5.61 -20.20
N TYR A 746 -40.58 4.59 -19.51
CA TYR A 746 -40.08 3.36 -20.10
C TYR A 746 -40.85 2.17 -19.54
N ASP A 747 -41.37 1.32 -20.41
CA ASP A 747 -42.10 0.12 -20.02
C ASP A 747 -41.15 -1.06 -19.82
N LEU A 748 -40.97 -1.44 -18.56
CA LEU A 748 -40.12 -2.57 -18.15
C LEU A 748 -40.60 -3.93 -18.69
N ARG A 749 -41.87 -4.07 -19.09
CA ARG A 749 -42.39 -5.33 -19.63
C ARG A 749 -42.04 -5.51 -21.09
N SER A 750 -42.24 -4.47 -21.90
CA SER A 750 -41.91 -4.49 -23.32
C SER A 750 -40.45 -4.16 -23.60
N GLY A 751 -39.73 -3.55 -22.65
CA GLY A 751 -38.34 -3.11 -22.82
C GLY A 751 -38.21 -1.91 -23.75
N LYS A 752 -39.23 -1.05 -23.82
CA LYS A 752 -39.30 0.07 -24.77
C LYS A 752 -39.75 1.35 -24.08
N PHE A 753 -39.34 2.50 -24.64
CA PHE A 753 -39.95 3.77 -24.31
C PHE A 753 -41.43 3.79 -24.67
N MET A 754 -42.24 4.49 -23.89
CA MET A 754 -43.68 4.65 -24.09
C MET A 754 -43.95 5.71 -25.18
N THR A 755 -43.53 5.44 -26.41
CA THR A 755 -43.49 6.39 -27.54
C THR A 755 -44.83 7.07 -27.79
N ASP A 756 -45.94 6.33 -27.75
CA ASP A 756 -47.27 6.90 -27.98
C ASP A 756 -47.61 8.02 -26.97
N ALA A 757 -47.24 7.83 -25.70
CA ALA A 757 -47.45 8.85 -24.67
C ALA A 757 -46.48 10.04 -24.83
N LEU A 758 -45.23 9.78 -25.21
CA LEU A 758 -44.22 10.81 -25.42
C LEU A 758 -44.55 11.71 -26.62
N GLU A 759 -45.00 11.13 -27.74
CA GLU A 759 -45.47 11.86 -28.92
C GLU A 759 -46.72 12.70 -28.58
N ASN A 760 -47.66 12.14 -27.80
CA ASN A 760 -48.82 12.90 -27.31
C ASN A 760 -48.44 14.07 -26.38
N ALA A 761 -47.32 13.96 -25.66
CA ALA A 761 -46.76 15.05 -24.87
C ALA A 761 -45.96 16.07 -25.72
N GLY A 762 -45.81 15.83 -27.02
CA GLY A 762 -45.09 16.69 -27.96
C GLY A 762 -43.60 16.40 -28.10
N ILE A 763 -43.08 15.34 -27.47
CA ILE A 763 -41.67 14.96 -27.57
C ILE A 763 -41.42 14.28 -28.92
N ASP A 764 -40.40 14.74 -29.64
CA ASP A 764 -39.90 14.06 -30.83
C ASP A 764 -39.19 12.76 -30.45
N CYS A 765 -39.86 11.62 -30.66
CA CYS A 765 -39.33 10.31 -30.35
C CYS A 765 -38.14 9.90 -31.24
N ALA A 766 -37.82 10.63 -32.31
CA ALA A 766 -36.60 10.40 -33.09
C ALA A 766 -35.31 10.71 -32.29
N LEU A 767 -35.43 11.52 -31.22
CA LEU A 767 -34.34 11.83 -30.29
C LEU A 767 -34.02 10.68 -29.33
N LEU A 768 -34.88 9.68 -29.19
CA LEU A 768 -34.66 8.59 -28.24
C LEU A 768 -33.53 7.66 -28.73
N PRO A 769 -32.69 7.14 -27.81
CA PRO A 769 -31.59 6.26 -28.17
C PRO A 769 -32.08 4.84 -28.51
N GLU A 770 -31.24 4.09 -29.23
CA GLU A 770 -31.44 2.65 -29.38
C GLU A 770 -31.15 1.93 -28.06
N VAL A 771 -31.93 0.90 -27.72
CA VAL A 771 -31.87 0.22 -26.41
C VAL A 771 -31.58 -1.27 -26.55
N THR A 772 -30.69 -1.80 -25.70
CA THR A 772 -30.42 -3.23 -25.53
C THR A 772 -30.66 -3.66 -24.09
N ASP A 773 -31.14 -4.90 -23.88
CA ASP A 773 -31.17 -5.55 -22.56
C ASP A 773 -30.10 -6.66 -22.41
N GLY A 774 -29.38 -6.95 -23.50
CA GLY A 774 -28.32 -7.97 -23.51
C GLY A 774 -26.92 -7.37 -23.36
N TYR A 775 -25.96 -8.24 -23.04
CA TYR A 775 -24.53 -7.95 -23.01
C TYR A 775 -24.02 -7.63 -24.43
N LYS A 776 -23.63 -6.37 -24.69
CA LYS A 776 -23.26 -5.91 -26.02
C LYS A 776 -21.97 -5.08 -26.02
N VAL A 777 -21.05 -5.43 -26.92
CA VAL A 777 -19.97 -4.56 -27.38
C VAL A 777 -20.53 -3.60 -28.43
N ILE A 778 -20.29 -2.30 -28.26
CA ILE A 778 -20.83 -1.25 -29.14
C ILE A 778 -19.80 -0.73 -30.14
N GLY A 779 -18.52 -1.00 -29.90
CA GLY A 779 -17.40 -0.65 -30.75
C GLY A 779 -16.07 -1.01 -30.09
N GLN A 780 -15.00 -0.34 -30.49
CA GLN A 780 -13.67 -0.57 -29.95
C GLN A 780 -12.97 0.76 -29.66
N TYR A 781 -12.16 0.81 -28.61
CA TYR A 781 -11.22 1.90 -28.34
C TYR A 781 -9.80 1.40 -28.57
N ARG A 782 -9.13 1.91 -29.61
CA ARG A 782 -7.77 1.47 -30.00
C ARG A 782 -7.63 -0.06 -30.17
N GLY A 783 -8.67 -0.71 -30.70
CA GLY A 783 -8.73 -2.16 -30.90
C GLY A 783 -9.25 -2.96 -29.70
N ILE A 784 -9.50 -2.32 -28.55
CA ILE A 784 -10.03 -2.96 -27.35
C ILE A 784 -11.57 -2.95 -27.40
N PRO A 785 -12.26 -4.10 -27.29
CA PRO A 785 -13.72 -4.17 -27.19
C PRO A 785 -14.30 -3.25 -26.10
N LEU A 786 -15.23 -2.38 -26.49
CA LEU A 786 -15.92 -1.45 -25.59
C LEU A 786 -17.40 -1.85 -25.43
N ALA A 787 -17.80 -2.17 -24.21
CA ALA A 787 -19.18 -2.57 -23.89
C ALA A 787 -20.14 -1.37 -23.86
N ALA A 788 -21.44 -1.64 -24.07
CA ALA A 788 -22.50 -0.65 -23.82
C ALA A 788 -22.45 -0.22 -22.35
N ALA A 789 -22.67 1.07 -22.08
CA ALA A 789 -22.66 1.54 -20.70
C ALA A 789 -23.87 1.01 -19.92
N ILE A 790 -23.64 0.66 -18.65
CA ILE A 790 -24.70 0.27 -17.70
C ILE A 790 -24.83 1.31 -16.59
N GLY A 791 -25.88 1.20 -15.78
CA GLY A 791 -26.10 2.11 -14.66
C GLY A 791 -25.20 1.81 -13.46
N ASP A 792 -24.81 2.84 -12.71
CA ASP A 792 -23.92 2.76 -11.54
C ASP A 792 -24.38 1.76 -10.47
N ASN A 793 -25.68 1.74 -10.17
CA ASN A 793 -26.28 0.82 -9.20
C ASN A 793 -26.23 -0.63 -9.69
N GLN A 794 -26.47 -0.88 -10.97
CA GLN A 794 -26.37 -2.20 -11.58
C GLN A 794 -24.93 -2.70 -11.60
N ALA A 795 -23.99 -1.84 -11.97
CA ALA A 795 -22.56 -2.15 -11.93
C ALA A 795 -22.13 -2.47 -10.49
N SER A 796 -22.48 -1.62 -9.52
CA SER A 796 -22.20 -1.87 -8.09
C SER A 796 -22.77 -3.20 -7.60
N PHE A 797 -23.97 -3.58 -8.07
CA PHE A 797 -24.55 -4.89 -7.77
C PHE A 797 -23.72 -6.04 -8.35
N PHE A 798 -23.26 -5.93 -9.60
CA PHE A 798 -22.37 -6.93 -10.22
C PHE A 798 -21.06 -7.11 -9.45
N ALA A 799 -20.41 -6.04 -8.99
CA ALA A 799 -19.15 -6.15 -8.26
C ALA A 799 -19.28 -6.63 -6.81
N SER A 800 -20.43 -6.39 -6.19
CA SER A 800 -20.58 -6.59 -4.75
C SER A 800 -21.20 -7.95 -4.41
N VAL A 801 -22.04 -8.50 -5.29
CA VAL A 801 -22.88 -9.66 -4.97
C VAL A 801 -22.37 -10.91 -5.68
N LYS A 802 -21.79 -11.83 -4.91
CA LYS A 802 -21.30 -13.14 -5.38
C LYS A 802 -22.41 -14.09 -5.84
N ASP A 803 -23.45 -14.23 -5.02
CA ASP A 803 -24.64 -15.03 -5.33
C ASP A 803 -25.88 -14.15 -5.16
N PRO A 804 -26.55 -13.75 -6.26
CA PRO A 804 -27.73 -12.91 -6.21
C PRO A 804 -28.95 -13.54 -5.51
N ASP A 805 -29.01 -14.87 -5.35
CA ASP A 805 -30.19 -15.54 -4.77
C ASP A 805 -30.29 -15.38 -3.25
N GLY A 806 -31.05 -14.36 -2.83
CA GLY A 806 -31.30 -14.05 -1.43
C GLY A 806 -30.24 -13.15 -0.78
N ALA A 807 -29.31 -12.61 -1.58
CA ALA A 807 -28.42 -11.54 -1.16
C ALA A 807 -29.12 -10.18 -1.24
N VAL A 808 -28.76 -9.30 -0.31
CA VAL A 808 -29.22 -7.90 -0.26
C VAL A 808 -27.99 -7.02 -0.22
N LEU A 809 -27.89 -6.11 -1.18
CA LEU A 809 -26.85 -5.10 -1.22
C LEU A 809 -27.34 -3.83 -0.54
N VAL A 810 -26.61 -3.37 0.48
CA VAL A 810 -26.77 -2.05 1.09
C VAL A 810 -25.55 -1.20 0.73
N ASN A 811 -25.78 -0.04 0.13
CA ASN A 811 -24.71 0.91 -0.19
C ASN A 811 -24.95 2.23 0.55
N ILE A 812 -24.01 2.64 1.41
CA ILE A 812 -24.12 3.89 2.20
C ILE A 812 -22.95 4.82 1.86
N GLY A 813 -23.25 5.79 1.01
CA GLY A 813 -22.38 6.91 0.63
C GLY A 813 -22.92 8.22 1.20
N THR A 814 -22.99 9.29 0.38
CA THR A 814 -23.67 10.54 0.77
C THR A 814 -25.16 10.32 1.00
N GLY A 815 -25.83 9.62 0.08
CA GLY A 815 -27.14 9.00 0.26
C GLY A 815 -27.00 7.51 0.58
N SER A 816 -28.12 6.79 0.62
CA SER A 816 -28.12 5.34 0.88
C SER A 816 -29.01 4.60 -0.10
N GLN A 817 -28.62 3.38 -0.47
CA GLN A 817 -29.39 2.51 -1.35
C GLN A 817 -29.48 1.10 -0.77
N ILE A 818 -30.58 0.42 -1.06
CA ILE A 818 -30.76 -1.01 -0.83
C ILE A 818 -31.24 -1.67 -2.12
N SER A 819 -30.67 -2.82 -2.49
CA SER A 819 -30.93 -3.49 -3.76
C SER A 819 -30.94 -5.01 -3.62
N PHE A 820 -31.91 -5.67 -4.24
CA PHE A 820 -32.03 -7.14 -4.22
C PHE A 820 -32.79 -7.67 -5.45
N MET A 821 -32.57 -8.92 -5.81
CA MET A 821 -33.20 -9.55 -6.98
C MET A 821 -34.74 -9.59 -6.85
N THR A 822 -35.44 -9.32 -7.94
CA THR A 822 -36.91 -9.39 -7.99
C THR A 822 -37.43 -9.95 -9.30
N SER A 823 -38.54 -10.68 -9.23
CA SER A 823 -39.33 -11.09 -10.40
C SER A 823 -40.51 -10.14 -10.68
N SER A 824 -40.75 -9.15 -9.81
CA SER A 824 -41.79 -8.14 -9.99
C SER A 824 -41.45 -7.18 -11.16
N PHE A 825 -42.51 -6.64 -11.78
CA PHE A 825 -42.42 -5.52 -12.72
C PHE A 825 -43.02 -4.22 -12.13
N GLY A 826 -43.77 -4.32 -11.02
CA GLY A 826 -44.38 -3.17 -10.38
C GLY A 826 -43.44 -2.54 -9.35
N SER A 827 -43.37 -1.21 -9.36
CA SER A 827 -42.82 -0.41 -8.27
C SER A 827 -43.67 -0.56 -7.00
N ARG A 828 -43.10 -0.17 -5.86
CA ARG A 828 -43.78 -0.13 -4.56
C ARG A 828 -43.47 1.22 -3.90
N PRO A 829 -44.23 1.66 -2.89
CA PRO A 829 -43.91 2.90 -2.19
C PRO A 829 -42.44 2.95 -1.76
N GLY A 830 -41.72 3.99 -2.18
CA GLY A 830 -40.30 4.21 -1.95
C GLY A 830 -39.32 3.34 -2.75
N MET A 831 -39.81 2.42 -3.59
CA MET A 831 -39.02 1.39 -4.26
C MET A 831 -39.29 1.33 -5.77
N GLU A 832 -38.23 1.24 -6.57
CA GLU A 832 -38.32 1.09 -8.02
C GLU A 832 -37.71 -0.22 -8.51
N VAL A 833 -38.22 -0.74 -9.63
CA VAL A 833 -37.63 -1.90 -10.30
C VAL A 833 -36.68 -1.40 -11.37
N ARG A 834 -35.42 -1.85 -11.32
CA ARG A 834 -34.41 -1.52 -12.31
C ARG A 834 -34.01 -2.76 -13.13
N PRO A 835 -33.89 -2.65 -14.47
CA PRO A 835 -33.26 -3.68 -15.28
C PRO A 835 -31.79 -3.87 -14.90
N LEU A 836 -31.30 -5.11 -14.95
CA LEU A 836 -29.89 -5.44 -14.70
C LEU A 836 -29.16 -5.73 -16.02
N ALA A 837 -29.24 -6.97 -16.53
CA ALA A 837 -28.88 -7.41 -17.88
C ALA A 837 -29.44 -8.82 -18.09
N GLY A 838 -29.72 -9.22 -19.33
CA GLY A 838 -30.21 -10.57 -19.66
C GLY A 838 -31.59 -10.89 -19.09
N GLY A 839 -32.49 -9.91 -19.00
CA GLY A 839 -33.85 -10.04 -18.46
C GLY A 839 -33.95 -10.04 -16.93
N ALA A 840 -32.82 -10.00 -16.22
CA ALA A 840 -32.76 -9.91 -14.77
C ALA A 840 -33.13 -8.50 -14.28
N ARG A 841 -33.67 -8.42 -13.06
CA ARG A 841 -34.18 -7.19 -12.45
C ARG A 841 -33.85 -7.15 -10.96
N ILE A 842 -33.59 -5.94 -10.47
CA ILE A 842 -33.39 -5.64 -9.07
C ILE A 842 -34.45 -4.65 -8.57
N MET A 843 -34.92 -4.86 -7.34
CA MET A 843 -35.76 -3.94 -6.61
C MET A 843 -34.83 -3.01 -5.81
N VAL A 844 -35.01 -1.69 -5.95
CA VAL A 844 -34.10 -0.69 -5.42
C VAL A 844 -34.84 0.36 -4.60
N GLY A 845 -34.40 0.57 -3.36
CA GLY A 845 -34.81 1.68 -2.51
C GLY A 845 -33.67 2.66 -2.39
N SER A 846 -33.96 3.96 -2.44
CA SER A 846 -32.95 5.02 -2.33
C SER A 846 -33.39 6.06 -1.31
N SER A 847 -32.61 6.23 -0.24
CA SER A 847 -32.73 7.36 0.68
C SER A 847 -31.78 8.48 0.25
N LEU A 848 -32.27 9.73 0.33
CA LEU A 848 -31.48 10.92 0.06
C LEU A 848 -30.43 11.19 1.16
N CYS A 849 -30.59 10.56 2.33
CA CYS A 849 -29.85 10.84 3.53
C CYS A 849 -29.14 9.57 4.06
N GLY A 850 -27.84 9.47 3.81
CA GLY A 850 -26.98 8.42 4.36
C GLY A 850 -25.86 9.02 5.21
N GLY A 851 -24.63 8.97 4.70
CA GLY A 851 -23.48 9.65 5.28
C GLY A 851 -23.67 11.16 5.42
N ARG A 852 -24.55 11.79 4.63
CA ARG A 852 -24.95 13.20 4.82
C ARG A 852 -25.54 13.45 6.21
N SER A 853 -26.35 12.53 6.73
CA SER A 853 -26.90 12.63 8.09
C SER A 853 -25.78 12.53 9.14
N LEU A 854 -24.79 11.68 8.91
CA LEU A 854 -23.61 11.56 9.79
C LEU A 854 -22.72 12.81 9.72
N SER A 855 -22.59 13.44 8.56
CA SER A 855 -21.87 14.71 8.39
C SER A 855 -22.57 15.87 9.07
N MET A 856 -23.90 15.93 8.99
CA MET A 856 -24.69 16.89 9.76
C MET A 856 -24.48 16.72 11.26
N LEU A 857 -24.51 15.49 11.77
CA LEU A 857 -24.27 15.18 13.18
C LEU A 857 -22.84 15.55 13.62
N GLU A 858 -21.84 15.23 12.80
CA GLU A 858 -20.44 15.60 13.04
C GLU A 858 -20.28 17.12 13.15
N SER A 859 -20.87 17.86 12.21
CA SER A 859 -20.77 19.33 12.18
C SER A 859 -21.48 19.95 13.37
N PHE A 860 -22.63 19.40 13.80
CA PHE A 860 -23.29 19.81 15.03
C PHE A 860 -22.37 19.72 16.25
N PHE A 861 -21.64 18.61 16.43
CA PHE A 861 -20.71 18.47 17.55
C PHE A 861 -19.51 19.41 17.44
N ARG A 862 -18.94 19.55 16.23
CA ARG A 862 -17.83 20.46 15.97
C ARG A 862 -18.21 21.92 16.25
N ASP A 863 -19.37 22.35 15.77
CA ASP A 863 -19.90 23.69 16.01
C ASP A 863 -20.22 23.92 17.49
N THR A 864 -20.70 22.88 18.20
CA THR A 864 -20.93 22.94 19.65
C THR A 864 -19.62 23.16 20.42
N VAL A 865 -18.55 22.46 20.06
CA VAL A 865 -17.22 22.65 20.68
C VAL A 865 -16.74 24.08 20.42
N ARG A 866 -16.86 24.57 19.19
CA ARG A 866 -16.50 25.95 18.84
C ARG A 866 -17.30 26.98 19.64
N LEU A 867 -18.60 26.78 19.76
CA LEU A 867 -19.51 27.67 20.50
C LEU A 867 -19.16 27.74 21.99
N VAL A 868 -18.89 26.59 22.62
CA VAL A 868 -18.69 26.49 24.07
C VAL A 868 -17.26 26.86 24.48
N SER A 869 -16.26 26.49 23.68
CA SER A 869 -14.84 26.65 24.04
C SER A 869 -14.14 27.82 23.33
N GLY A 870 -14.70 28.32 22.24
CA GLY A 870 -14.04 29.28 21.35
C GLY A 870 -12.90 28.69 20.50
N ALA A 871 -12.57 27.40 20.69
CA ALA A 871 -11.51 26.72 19.94
C ALA A 871 -12.07 26.05 18.67
N GLU A 872 -11.28 26.07 17.59
CA GLU A 872 -11.53 25.18 16.45
C GLU A 872 -11.06 23.76 16.80
N CYS A 873 -11.87 22.76 16.47
CA CYS A 873 -11.52 21.35 16.64
C CYS A 873 -11.51 20.62 15.29
N GLY A 874 -10.63 19.63 15.17
CA GLY A 874 -10.59 18.74 14.00
C GLY A 874 -11.87 17.90 13.88
N GLY A 875 -11.98 17.10 12.81
CA GLY A 875 -13.19 16.32 12.53
C GLY A 875 -13.60 15.37 13.67
N ALA A 876 -14.89 15.35 14.02
CA ALA A 876 -15.38 14.60 15.19
C ALA A 876 -15.62 13.10 14.95
N TYR A 877 -15.48 12.62 13.71
CA TYR A 877 -15.71 11.21 13.34
C TYR A 877 -14.88 10.21 14.15
N SER A 878 -13.58 10.48 14.36
CA SER A 878 -12.69 9.56 15.08
C SER A 878 -13.10 9.41 16.55
N SER A 879 -13.59 10.48 17.16
CA SER A 879 -14.10 10.48 18.53
C SER A 879 -15.43 9.73 18.62
N ILE A 880 -16.33 9.93 17.66
CA ILE A 880 -17.62 9.20 17.56
C ILE A 880 -17.35 7.69 17.39
N ASP A 881 -16.46 7.31 16.46
CA ASP A 881 -16.14 5.89 16.22
C ASP A 881 -15.43 5.25 17.42
N ARG A 882 -14.49 5.95 18.07
CA ARG A 882 -13.84 5.46 19.30
C ARG A 882 -14.88 5.16 20.37
N TYR A 883 -15.77 6.12 20.62
CA TYR A 883 -16.83 5.99 21.60
C TYR A 883 -17.75 4.79 21.30
N LEU A 884 -18.23 4.64 20.06
CA LEU A 884 -19.08 3.53 19.66
C LEU A 884 -18.37 2.17 19.75
N ASN A 885 -17.07 2.12 19.42
CA ASN A 885 -16.27 0.90 19.55
C ASN A 885 -16.02 0.50 21.01
N GLU A 886 -15.86 1.46 21.92
CA GLU A 886 -15.81 1.19 23.36
C GLU A 886 -17.12 0.57 23.85
N GLN A 887 -18.28 1.07 23.39
CA GLN A 887 -19.57 0.45 23.72
C GLN A 887 -19.67 -0.98 23.20
N LEU A 888 -19.25 -1.25 21.96
CA LEU A 888 -19.21 -2.62 21.42
C LEU A 888 -18.29 -3.55 22.23
N SER A 889 -17.17 -3.04 22.73
CA SER A 889 -16.18 -3.83 23.49
C SER A 889 -16.68 -4.22 24.88
N ARG A 890 -17.63 -3.46 25.44
CA ARG A 890 -18.31 -3.80 26.71
C ARG A 890 -19.30 -4.97 26.54
N GLY A 891 -19.72 -5.27 25.32
CA GLY A 891 -20.54 -6.43 24.96
C GLY A 891 -22.03 -6.32 25.36
N GLY A 892 -22.87 -7.21 24.80
CA GLY A 892 -24.28 -7.38 25.17
C GLY A 892 -25.29 -6.48 24.44
N GLU A 893 -26.57 -6.59 24.81
CA GLU A 893 -27.67 -5.79 24.23
C GLU A 893 -27.58 -4.30 24.57
N GLU A 894 -26.92 -3.95 25.69
CA GLU A 894 -26.77 -2.57 26.17
C GLU A 894 -26.04 -1.66 25.15
N ALA A 895 -25.11 -2.21 24.37
CA ALA A 895 -24.36 -1.47 23.34
C ALA A 895 -25.26 -0.94 22.20
N PHE A 896 -26.42 -1.57 21.99
CA PHE A 896 -27.41 -1.21 20.96
C PHE A 896 -28.64 -0.54 21.57
N ARG A 897 -28.69 -0.42 22.89
CA ARG A 897 -29.79 0.23 23.59
C ARG A 897 -29.73 1.73 23.30
N HIS A 898 -30.87 2.23 22.84
CA HIS A 898 -31.15 3.62 22.57
C HIS A 898 -32.67 3.82 22.74
N SER A 899 -33.07 5.06 22.96
CA SER A 899 -34.45 5.47 23.27
C SER A 899 -34.91 6.67 22.46
N LEU A 900 -33.99 7.38 21.80
CA LEU A 900 -34.31 8.41 20.82
C LEU A 900 -34.57 7.78 19.44
N ALA A 901 -35.72 8.09 18.87
CA ALA A 901 -36.05 7.76 17.49
C ALA A 901 -35.69 8.95 16.58
N VAL A 902 -34.86 8.71 15.57
CA VAL A 902 -34.40 9.73 14.62
C VAL A 902 -34.89 9.38 13.22
N ASP A 903 -35.78 10.20 12.68
CA ASP A 903 -36.14 10.17 11.26
C ASP A 903 -35.08 10.95 10.47
N THR A 904 -34.34 10.27 9.60
CA THR A 904 -33.21 10.86 8.86
C THR A 904 -33.58 11.52 7.53
N SER A 905 -34.87 11.70 7.23
CA SER A 905 -35.38 12.38 6.01
C SER A 905 -35.12 13.91 6.00
N PHE A 906 -33.94 14.36 6.42
CA PHE A 906 -33.51 15.77 6.50
C PHE A 906 -33.50 16.48 5.14
N CYS A 907 -33.41 15.73 4.04
CA CYS A 907 -33.50 16.24 2.67
C CYS A 907 -34.81 15.81 1.98
N GLY A 908 -35.83 15.40 2.74
CA GLY A 908 -37.05 14.80 2.21
C GLY A 908 -36.86 13.36 1.75
N THR A 909 -37.90 12.81 1.15
CA THR A 909 -37.87 11.52 0.44
C THR A 909 -38.15 11.75 -1.04
N ARG A 910 -37.94 10.74 -1.87
CA ARG A 910 -38.26 10.83 -3.31
C ARG A 910 -39.76 11.04 -3.58
N GLU A 911 -40.63 10.53 -2.70
CA GLU A 911 -42.08 10.68 -2.81
C GLU A 911 -42.58 11.96 -2.13
N GLU A 912 -41.92 12.37 -1.05
CA GLU A 912 -42.25 13.56 -0.26
C GLU A 912 -41.02 14.48 -0.12
N PRO A 913 -40.66 15.26 -1.16
CA PRO A 913 -39.45 16.10 -1.14
C PRO A 913 -39.47 17.19 -0.07
N ARG A 914 -40.65 17.54 0.45
CA ARG A 914 -40.84 18.54 1.52
C ARG A 914 -40.85 17.95 2.93
N ARG A 915 -40.75 16.62 3.06
CA ARG A 915 -40.63 15.97 4.36
C ARG A 915 -39.35 16.42 5.04
N THR A 916 -39.39 16.54 6.36
CA THR A 916 -38.24 16.92 7.17
C THR A 916 -37.97 15.85 8.22
N GLY A 917 -36.70 15.60 8.51
CA GLY A 917 -36.30 14.71 9.59
C GLY A 917 -36.75 15.22 10.97
N SER A 918 -36.76 14.32 11.96
CA SER A 918 -37.20 14.63 13.32
C SER A 918 -36.46 13.79 14.35
N VAL A 919 -36.36 14.30 15.57
CA VAL A 919 -35.88 13.56 16.75
C VAL A 919 -37.02 13.52 17.75
N THR A 920 -37.48 12.33 18.11
CA THR A 920 -38.64 12.13 18.99
C THR A 920 -38.29 11.23 20.17
N GLY A 921 -39.12 11.27 21.22
CA GLY A 921 -38.88 10.48 22.44
C GLY A 921 -37.90 11.11 23.43
N ILE A 922 -37.64 12.42 23.32
CA ILE A 922 -36.74 13.13 24.25
C ILE A 922 -37.39 13.24 25.64
N VAL A 923 -36.68 12.75 26.65
CA VAL A 923 -36.96 12.89 28.08
C VAL A 923 -35.69 13.39 28.80
N PRO A 924 -35.78 13.91 30.04
CA PRO A 924 -34.60 14.45 30.74
C PRO A 924 -33.43 13.48 30.83
N GLU A 925 -33.69 12.18 30.90
CA GLU A 925 -32.68 11.14 31.10
C GLU A 925 -31.94 10.72 29.82
N ASN A 926 -32.52 10.95 28.63
CA ASN A 926 -31.96 10.48 27.35
C ASN A 926 -31.48 11.59 26.42
N PHE A 927 -31.60 12.85 26.83
CA PHE A 927 -31.06 13.97 26.05
C PHE A 927 -29.53 14.06 26.18
N THR A 928 -28.83 13.11 25.56
CA THR A 928 -27.38 12.98 25.63
C THR A 928 -26.77 12.85 24.23
N PRO A 929 -25.49 13.24 24.05
CA PRO A 929 -24.75 12.99 22.81
C PRO A 929 -24.77 11.52 22.38
N GLU A 930 -24.67 10.61 23.35
CA GLU A 930 -24.71 9.16 23.13
C GLU A 930 -26.00 8.71 22.43
N GLU A 931 -27.15 9.07 23.02
CA GLU A 931 -28.47 8.67 22.52
C GLU A 931 -28.74 9.28 21.14
N LEU A 932 -28.28 10.53 20.92
CA LEU A 932 -28.40 11.19 19.63
C LEU A 932 -27.54 10.51 18.57
N ILE A 933 -26.28 10.16 18.88
CA ILE A 933 -25.40 9.43 17.96
C ILE A 933 -26.02 8.08 17.60
N LYS A 934 -26.43 7.29 18.58
CA LYS A 934 -27.05 5.98 18.32
C LYS A 934 -28.32 6.13 17.49
N GLY A 935 -29.17 7.10 17.82
CA GLY A 935 -30.40 7.40 17.09
C GLY A 935 -30.17 7.66 15.60
N PHE A 936 -29.15 8.46 15.23
CA PHE A 936 -28.81 8.70 13.82
C PHE A 936 -28.37 7.43 13.08
N PHE A 937 -27.56 6.58 13.71
CA PHE A 937 -27.10 5.33 13.10
C PHE A 937 -28.25 4.32 12.89
N PHE A 938 -29.16 4.24 13.87
CA PHE A 938 -30.37 3.43 13.75
C PHE A 938 -31.33 4.00 12.71
N GLY A 939 -31.60 5.30 12.71
CA GLY A 939 -32.49 5.96 11.74
C GLY A 939 -32.11 5.70 10.28
N ILE A 940 -30.82 5.86 9.92
CA ILE A 940 -30.33 5.52 8.58
C ILE A 940 -30.60 4.05 8.23
N SER A 941 -30.37 3.16 9.19
CA SER A 941 -30.44 1.72 8.97
C SER A 941 -31.88 1.20 8.95
N GLU A 942 -32.76 1.80 9.75
CA GLU A 942 -34.19 1.50 9.82
C GLU A 942 -34.90 1.95 8.56
N GLU A 943 -34.60 3.15 8.04
CA GLU A 943 -35.15 3.62 6.77
C GLU A 943 -34.88 2.62 5.63
N LEU A 944 -33.64 2.10 5.55
CA LEU A 944 -33.27 1.08 4.55
C LEU A 944 -34.00 -0.25 4.78
N LYS A 945 -34.17 -0.66 6.03
CA LYS A 945 -34.91 -1.88 6.37
C LYS A 945 -36.39 -1.75 6.04
N ASP A 946 -36.99 -0.60 6.28
CA ASP A 946 -38.40 -0.33 5.97
C ASP A 946 -38.62 -0.34 4.46
N LEU A 947 -37.72 0.28 3.69
CA LEU A 947 -37.70 0.19 2.24
C LEU A 947 -37.58 -1.27 1.76
N TYR A 948 -36.69 -2.05 2.37
CA TYR A 948 -36.54 -3.47 2.04
C TYR A 948 -37.83 -4.27 2.28
N ILE A 949 -38.48 -4.07 3.42
CA ILE A 949 -39.75 -4.73 3.77
C ILE A 949 -40.85 -4.28 2.81
N ALA A 950 -40.97 -2.98 2.55
CA ALA A 950 -41.93 -2.41 1.60
C ALA A 950 -41.74 -3.01 0.20
N GLY A 951 -40.49 -3.18 -0.24
CA GLY A 951 -40.07 -3.83 -1.48
C GLY A 951 -40.46 -5.31 -1.60
N GLY A 952 -40.91 -5.95 -0.52
CA GLY A 952 -41.24 -7.37 -0.47
C GLY A 952 -40.05 -8.26 -0.11
N GLY A 953 -39.03 -7.67 0.52
CA GLY A 953 -37.87 -8.37 1.05
C GLY A 953 -38.25 -9.46 2.05
N ARG A 954 -37.46 -10.55 2.06
CA ARG A 954 -37.57 -11.66 3.02
C ARG A 954 -36.36 -11.67 3.95
N LYS A 955 -36.22 -12.61 4.88
CA LYS A 955 -34.96 -12.72 5.62
C LYS A 955 -33.79 -12.95 4.64
N PRO A 956 -32.77 -12.08 4.60
CA PRO A 956 -31.65 -12.23 3.66
C PRO A 956 -30.78 -13.42 4.05
N LYS A 957 -30.25 -14.14 3.05
CA LYS A 957 -29.22 -15.17 3.25
C LYS A 957 -27.84 -14.54 3.50
N LEU A 958 -27.60 -13.40 2.87
CA LEU A 958 -26.38 -12.63 2.98
C LEU A 958 -26.70 -11.14 2.89
N LEU A 959 -26.19 -10.36 3.83
CA LEU A 959 -26.20 -8.91 3.74
C LEU A 959 -24.85 -8.47 3.19
N VAL A 960 -24.81 -7.93 1.99
CA VAL A 960 -23.61 -7.33 1.41
C VAL A 960 -23.66 -5.84 1.71
N ILE A 961 -22.59 -5.29 2.31
CA ILE A 961 -22.54 -3.86 2.61
C ILE A 961 -21.35 -3.19 1.95
N ALA A 962 -21.65 -2.17 1.13
CA ALA A 962 -20.70 -1.35 0.40
C ALA A 962 -20.83 0.14 0.80
N GLY A 963 -19.85 0.94 0.40
CA GLY A 963 -19.84 2.39 0.64
C GLY A 963 -18.95 2.85 1.80
N GLY A 964 -18.42 4.06 1.68
CA GLY A 964 -17.37 4.59 2.56
C GLY A 964 -17.76 4.73 4.03
N ALA A 965 -19.03 5.02 4.33
CA ALA A 965 -19.50 5.18 5.70
C ALA A 965 -19.45 3.85 6.47
N VAL A 966 -19.86 2.74 5.83
CA VAL A 966 -19.93 1.43 6.48
C VAL A 966 -18.56 0.76 6.54
N ARG A 967 -17.68 0.98 5.55
CA ARG A 967 -16.30 0.50 5.59
C ARG A 967 -15.54 1.07 6.80
N LYS A 968 -15.80 2.34 7.15
CA LYS A 968 -15.14 3.04 8.26
C LYS A 968 -15.76 2.74 9.63
N SER A 969 -17.08 2.57 9.71
CA SER A 969 -17.75 2.36 11.01
C SER A 969 -18.10 0.89 11.28
N LYS A 970 -17.43 0.29 12.28
CA LYS A 970 -17.77 -1.05 12.80
C LYS A 970 -19.15 -1.10 13.46
N TYR A 971 -19.57 0.00 14.09
CA TYR A 971 -20.87 0.10 14.75
C TYR A 971 -22.02 0.04 13.75
N LEU A 972 -21.96 0.82 12.67
CA LEU A 972 -22.98 0.81 11.63
C LEU A 972 -23.16 -0.59 11.01
N ARG A 973 -22.06 -1.33 10.79
CA ARG A 973 -22.11 -2.74 10.34
C ARG A 973 -22.90 -3.60 11.31
N LYS A 974 -22.61 -3.49 12.61
CA LYS A 974 -23.28 -4.29 13.66
C LYS A 974 -24.76 -3.91 13.81
N VAL A 975 -25.12 -2.64 13.64
CA VAL A 975 -26.52 -2.19 13.61
C VAL A 975 -27.27 -2.83 12.44
N LEU A 976 -26.69 -2.80 11.24
CA LEU A 976 -27.29 -3.43 10.05
C LEU A 976 -27.42 -4.96 10.21
N GLU A 977 -26.38 -5.65 10.70
CA GLU A 977 -26.46 -7.09 10.99
C GLU A 977 -27.59 -7.44 11.95
N ARG A 978 -27.76 -6.62 13.00
CA ARG A 978 -28.83 -6.79 13.99
C ARG A 978 -30.20 -6.53 13.40
N LEU A 979 -30.37 -5.44 12.65
CA LEU A 979 -31.65 -5.06 12.06
C LEU A 979 -32.12 -6.07 11.02
N PHE A 980 -31.22 -6.58 10.18
CA PHE A 980 -31.55 -7.56 9.14
C PHE A 980 -31.49 -9.02 9.61
N ASP A 981 -31.05 -9.27 10.86
CA ASP A 981 -30.85 -10.61 11.42
C ASP A 981 -30.02 -11.51 10.49
N CYS A 982 -28.92 -10.95 9.99
CA CYS A 982 -28.08 -11.56 8.96
C CYS A 982 -26.65 -11.04 9.07
N ARG A 983 -25.67 -11.92 8.80
CA ARG A 983 -24.25 -11.53 8.80
C ARG A 983 -23.95 -10.62 7.62
N ALA A 984 -23.16 -9.58 7.87
CA ALA A 984 -22.67 -8.67 6.86
C ALA A 984 -21.39 -9.22 6.22
N ALA A 985 -21.28 -9.04 4.91
CA ALA A 985 -20.06 -9.24 4.14
C ALA A 985 -19.69 -7.95 3.42
N ILE A 986 -18.40 -7.64 3.35
CA ILE A 986 -17.91 -6.42 2.71
C ILE A 986 -17.09 -6.83 1.49
N PRO A 987 -17.47 -6.42 0.27
CA PRO A 987 -16.67 -6.76 -0.91
C PRO A 987 -15.28 -6.11 -0.83
N ALA A 988 -14.25 -6.85 -1.22
CA ALA A 988 -12.87 -6.42 -1.13
C ALA A 988 -12.54 -5.23 -2.04
N CYS A 989 -13.25 -5.11 -3.17
CA CYS A 989 -13.06 -4.09 -4.20
C CYS A 989 -13.21 -2.66 -3.66
N GLY A 990 -12.38 -1.74 -4.13
CA GLY A 990 -12.41 -0.33 -3.78
C GLY A 990 -13.61 0.39 -4.42
N GLU A 991 -13.66 0.41 -5.75
CA GLU A 991 -14.61 1.16 -6.56
C GLU A 991 -15.63 0.24 -7.24
N ALA A 992 -16.66 -0.18 -6.47
CA ALA A 992 -17.61 -1.23 -6.89
C ALA A 992 -18.33 -0.97 -8.23
N ALA A 993 -18.64 0.28 -8.58
CA ALA A 993 -19.27 0.58 -9.87
C ALA A 993 -18.29 0.36 -11.03
N ALA A 994 -17.07 0.90 -10.94
CA ALA A 994 -16.04 0.73 -11.97
C ALA A 994 -15.68 -0.76 -12.14
N TYR A 995 -15.38 -1.49 -11.06
CA TYR A 995 -15.17 -2.94 -11.09
C TYR A 995 -16.36 -3.66 -11.74
N GLY A 996 -17.59 -3.32 -11.36
CA GLY A 996 -18.79 -3.98 -11.84
C GLY A 996 -19.06 -3.80 -13.33
N SER A 997 -18.61 -2.68 -13.90
CA SER A 997 -18.65 -2.46 -15.34
C SER A 997 -17.74 -3.45 -16.08
N THR A 998 -16.64 -3.91 -15.46
CA THR A 998 -15.76 -4.96 -16.04
C THR A 998 -16.47 -6.30 -16.11
N VAL A 999 -17.25 -6.67 -15.09
CA VAL A 999 -18.04 -7.92 -15.08
C VAL A 999 -19.01 -7.94 -16.26
N TYR A 1000 -19.69 -6.82 -16.52
CA TYR A 1000 -20.55 -6.69 -17.69
C TYR A 1000 -19.76 -6.74 -19.00
N ALA A 1001 -18.61 -6.06 -19.08
CA ALA A 1001 -17.77 -6.01 -20.27
C ALA A 1001 -17.16 -7.36 -20.64
N GLN A 1002 -16.73 -8.17 -19.67
CA GLN A 1002 -16.19 -9.52 -19.88
C GLN A 1002 -17.23 -10.43 -20.57
N VAL A 1003 -18.49 -10.36 -20.13
CA VAL A 1003 -19.58 -11.13 -20.75
C VAL A 1003 -19.95 -10.57 -22.12
N ALA A 1004 -19.98 -9.24 -22.26
CA ALA A 1004 -20.26 -8.57 -23.53
C ALA A 1004 -19.22 -8.88 -24.62
N ALA A 1005 -17.94 -8.95 -24.23
CA ALA A 1005 -16.82 -9.28 -25.11
C ALA A 1005 -16.70 -10.78 -25.39
N GLY A 1006 -17.50 -11.63 -24.72
CA GLY A 1006 -17.46 -13.08 -24.87
C GLY A 1006 -16.27 -13.75 -24.19
N LEU A 1007 -15.58 -13.05 -23.28
CA LEU A 1007 -14.50 -13.59 -22.45
C LEU A 1007 -15.05 -14.56 -21.40
N GLU A 1008 -16.24 -14.25 -20.88
CA GLU A 1008 -16.95 -15.08 -19.89
C GLU A 1008 -18.38 -15.37 -20.37
N PRO A 1009 -18.90 -16.60 -20.22
CA PRO A 1009 -20.23 -16.98 -20.74
C PRO A 1009 -21.39 -16.41 -19.92
N SER A 1010 -21.15 -15.94 -18.69
CA SER A 1010 -22.18 -15.37 -17.82
C SER A 1010 -21.56 -14.51 -16.71
N PRO A 1011 -22.29 -13.55 -16.12
CA PRO A 1011 -21.77 -12.73 -15.02
C PRO A 1011 -21.49 -13.56 -13.75
N ALA A 1012 -22.09 -14.74 -13.61
CA ALA A 1012 -21.92 -15.60 -12.44
C ALA A 1012 -20.47 -16.05 -12.24
N ILE A 1013 -19.68 -16.17 -13.32
CA ILE A 1013 -18.28 -16.60 -13.22
C ILE A 1013 -17.41 -15.47 -12.63
N PRO A 1014 -17.36 -14.25 -13.20
CA PRO A 1014 -16.69 -13.13 -12.53
C PRO A 1014 -17.21 -12.87 -11.12
N GLN A 1015 -18.54 -12.94 -10.90
CA GLN A 1015 -19.12 -12.74 -9.56
C GLN A 1015 -18.67 -13.81 -8.56
N SER A 1016 -18.46 -15.05 -8.99
CA SER A 1016 -17.96 -16.11 -8.11
C SER A 1016 -16.57 -15.83 -7.56
N LYS A 1017 -15.79 -14.98 -8.24
CA LYS A 1017 -14.42 -14.57 -7.87
C LYS A 1017 -14.41 -13.43 -6.85
N ILE A 1018 -15.56 -12.81 -6.53
CA ILE A 1018 -15.65 -11.75 -5.50
C ILE A 1018 -15.17 -12.28 -4.14
N ILE A 1019 -14.26 -11.52 -3.54
CA ILE A 1019 -13.70 -11.76 -2.20
C ILE A 1019 -14.43 -10.86 -1.19
N TYR A 1020 -14.86 -11.44 -0.07
CA TYR A 1020 -15.43 -10.70 1.06
C TYR A 1020 -14.41 -10.55 2.21
N LYS A 1021 -14.39 -9.38 2.85
CA LYS A 1021 -13.63 -9.05 4.07
C LYS A 1021 -14.45 -9.23 5.34
#